data_AF-A0A067N1X5-F1
#
_entry.id   AF-A0A067N1X5-F1
#
_cell.length_a   1.000
_cell.length_b   1.000
_cell.length_c   1.000
_cell.angle_alpha   90.00
_cell.angle_beta   90.00
_cell.angle_gamma   90.00
#
_symmetry.space_group_name_H-M   'P 1'
#
loop_
_entity.id
_entity.type
_entity.pdbx_description
1 polymer ?
#
loop_
_entity_poly.entity_id
_entity_poly.type
_entity_poly.pdbx_seq_one_letter_code
_entity_poly.pdbx_strand_id
1 'polypeptide(L)'
;MDSEKYSPASPPPARSRTKRFALIGAAAVVVLVLVIALPVALTRKHSENRAAEAAHGSSSGSGGAGGSPGAGAGPTSGTTGGDGSKITTEDGRTFTYHNSFGGRWVYDANNPFDDSARPQSWTPALNETFHYGTDIIRGVNLGGWLTLEPFITPALFQKYLKSPNDTSVVDEWTLSQAMTADGTLQTTLENHYKTFITEEDFAQIAGAGLNYVRISLPFWAIEVRDDEPFLPHTSWTYFLKAITWARKYGIRINLDLHALPGSQNGYNHGGKLGIVNFMNGPMGFANAQRSLDYIRIITEFISQPQYKNVVPMFGIANEVLIPTIGQSNVNAFYYQAHQIIRAATGVGEGNGPWISIHDGFFGPALWADYMPGADRVALDTHPYFAFQDQPLAPPFAGLVNRPCTDFADRINGSLSAFGMTYAGEYSNGWNDCGTFLNGIGMGTRFEGTFPGTSTAIGNCLDWTNWAAWTDDTKASIKKFALSSMDALSHSFFWTWKIANSTAGTVESPLWSYQLGLQHGWMPTDPREAVGYCGNTHPFAGPISPPSRTGGVGAGTIDPTWVASYSVWPPAISSAPTLAAYAPTGPVPTLPVPTFTKPGDAKATIAAGSGWTNTGDTALMNVGVSGCQYPSAWAATPVVPPCAAVGTVLGAAAVPPAAPVPVPTTNTATRTRTTVAGAVPTTTTATETTTTDALLRPRITSAPRL
;
A
#
# COMPACT_ATOMS: atom_id res chain seq x y z
N MET A 1 -78.26 -15.01 33.31
CA MET A 1 -78.99 -16.23 33.67
C MET A 1 -77.97 -17.30 34.02
N ASP A 2 -77.76 -17.39 35.33
CA ASP A 2 -77.66 -18.61 36.15
C ASP A 2 -76.71 -19.75 35.76
N SER A 3 -75.66 -19.82 36.58
CA SER A 3 -75.12 -20.99 37.30
C SER A 3 -75.69 -22.37 37.02
N GLU A 4 -74.80 -23.37 36.88
CA GLU A 4 -74.68 -24.43 37.90
C GLU A 4 -73.35 -25.19 37.84
N LYS A 5 -72.92 -25.67 39.03
CA LYS A 5 -71.65 -26.30 39.37
C LYS A 5 -71.78 -27.83 39.37
N TYR A 6 -70.69 -28.54 39.05
CA TYR A 6 -70.21 -29.67 39.88
C TYR A 6 -68.71 -29.96 39.63
N SER A 7 -67.98 -30.32 40.70
CA SER A 7 -66.54 -30.70 40.77
C SER A 7 -66.44 -32.11 41.43
N PRO A 8 -65.27 -32.75 41.68
CA PRO A 8 -63.87 -32.46 41.32
C PRO A 8 -63.08 -33.69 40.79
N ALA A 9 -61.85 -33.49 40.32
CA ALA A 9 -60.79 -34.51 40.33
C ALA A 9 -59.46 -33.89 40.82
N SER A 10 -58.73 -34.68 41.61
CA SER A 10 -57.63 -34.34 42.54
C SER A 10 -56.36 -33.69 41.96
N PRO A 11 -55.55 -33.00 42.78
CA PRO A 11 -54.41 -32.19 42.33
C PRO A 11 -53.10 -33.00 42.16
N PRO A 12 -52.17 -32.57 41.28
CA PRO A 12 -50.80 -33.06 41.30
C PRO A 12 -49.92 -32.25 42.27
N PRO A 13 -48.90 -32.87 42.90
CA PRO A 13 -48.06 -32.19 43.90
C PRO A 13 -46.99 -31.28 43.28
N ALA A 14 -46.67 -30.19 43.99
CA ALA A 14 -45.61 -29.26 43.62
C ALA A 14 -44.22 -29.67 44.18
N ARG A 15 -43.23 -29.64 43.28
CA ARG A 15 -41.74 -29.54 43.37
C ARG A 15 -41.02 -29.67 44.73
N SER A 16 -39.86 -30.35 44.68
CA SER A 16 -38.63 -29.85 45.32
C SER A 16 -37.46 -29.74 44.31
N ARG A 17 -37.23 -28.52 43.84
CA ARG A 17 -35.98 -28.07 43.22
C ARG A 17 -35.09 -27.55 44.36
N THR A 18 -34.03 -28.26 44.77
CA THR A 18 -32.86 -27.61 45.45
C THR A 18 -31.67 -28.51 45.83
N LYS A 19 -31.69 -29.85 45.75
CA LYS A 19 -30.60 -30.65 46.37
C LYS A 19 -29.76 -31.55 45.46
N ARG A 20 -30.00 -31.60 44.15
CA ARG A 20 -29.28 -32.56 43.26
C ARG A 20 -28.30 -31.96 42.24
N PHE A 21 -28.43 -30.69 41.86
CA PHE A 21 -27.50 -30.10 40.87
C PHE A 21 -26.32 -29.34 41.48
N ALA A 22 -26.43 -28.84 42.71
CA ALA A 22 -25.31 -28.18 43.42
C ALA A 22 -24.19 -29.18 43.81
N LEU A 23 -24.53 -30.44 44.09
CA LEU A 23 -23.57 -31.50 44.44
C LEU A 23 -22.80 -32.04 43.23
N ILE A 24 -23.39 -32.01 42.04
CA ILE A 24 -22.74 -32.49 40.80
C ILE A 24 -21.76 -31.43 40.26
N GLY A 25 -22.09 -30.14 40.38
CA GLY A 25 -21.20 -29.04 39.98
C GLY A 25 -19.93 -28.94 40.83
N ALA A 26 -20.04 -29.12 42.16
CA ALA A 26 -18.88 -29.02 43.06
C ALA A 26 -17.88 -30.18 42.89
N ALA A 27 -18.35 -31.39 42.59
CA ALA A 27 -17.49 -32.54 42.37
C ALA A 27 -16.69 -32.44 41.06
N ALA A 28 -17.28 -31.86 40.00
CA ALA A 28 -16.60 -31.67 38.72
C ALA A 28 -15.44 -30.66 38.79
N VAL A 29 -15.58 -29.59 39.59
CA VAL A 29 -14.53 -28.57 39.77
C VAL A 29 -13.33 -29.11 40.56
N VAL A 30 -13.56 -29.92 41.59
CA VAL A 30 -12.46 -30.51 42.38
C VAL A 30 -11.66 -31.53 41.57
N VAL A 31 -12.33 -32.34 40.73
CA VAL A 31 -11.65 -33.30 39.85
C VAL A 31 -10.83 -32.57 38.78
N LEU A 32 -11.33 -31.46 38.22
CA LEU A 32 -10.59 -30.69 37.21
C LEU A 32 -9.32 -30.03 37.79
N VAL A 33 -9.39 -29.50 39.02
CA VAL A 33 -8.25 -28.89 39.70
C VAL A 33 -7.20 -29.94 40.07
N LEU A 34 -7.61 -31.13 40.50
CA LEU A 34 -6.68 -32.22 40.82
C LEU A 34 -5.99 -32.81 39.58
N VAL A 35 -6.68 -32.89 38.43
CA VAL A 35 -6.10 -33.40 37.18
C VAL A 35 -5.07 -32.44 36.57
N ILE A 36 -5.24 -31.12 36.76
CA ILE A 36 -4.33 -30.11 36.19
C ILE A 36 -3.14 -29.83 37.12
N ALA A 37 -3.35 -29.81 38.45
CA ALA A 37 -2.31 -29.37 39.39
C ALA A 37 -1.30 -30.46 39.79
N LEU A 38 -1.67 -31.74 39.75
CA LEU A 38 -0.82 -32.84 40.27
C LEU A 38 0.38 -33.27 39.39
N PRO A 39 0.40 -33.14 38.05
CA PRO A 39 1.56 -33.57 37.27
C PRO A 39 2.76 -32.60 37.25
N VAL A 40 2.59 -31.33 37.63
CA VAL A 40 3.65 -30.30 37.48
C VAL A 40 4.45 -30.07 38.77
N ALA A 41 3.89 -30.39 39.94
CA ALA A 41 4.52 -30.10 41.23
C ALA A 41 5.49 -31.20 41.72
N LEU A 42 5.55 -32.37 41.07
CA LEU A 42 6.33 -33.51 41.55
C LEU A 42 7.05 -34.20 40.39
N THR A 43 8.16 -33.63 39.92
CA THR A 43 9.39 -34.35 39.53
C THR A 43 10.40 -33.39 38.91
N ARG A 44 11.33 -32.89 39.73
CA ARG A 44 12.78 -32.96 39.45
C ARG A 44 13.57 -32.40 40.62
N LYS A 45 14.14 -33.32 41.39
CA LYS A 45 15.17 -33.09 42.41
C LYS A 45 16.46 -33.76 41.92
N HIS A 46 17.55 -32.99 41.93
CA HIS A 46 18.98 -33.30 42.09
C HIS A 46 19.65 -34.51 41.41
N SER A 47 20.79 -34.23 40.77
CA SER A 47 22.03 -35.02 40.88
C SER A 47 23.22 -34.10 41.13
N GLU A 48 23.98 -34.37 42.19
CA GLU A 48 25.24 -33.72 42.57
C GLU A 48 26.44 -34.36 41.86
N ASN A 49 27.54 -33.59 41.67
CA ASN A 49 28.89 -34.02 42.06
C ASN A 49 29.86 -32.82 42.13
N ARG A 50 30.28 -32.50 43.36
CA ARG A 50 31.62 -32.19 43.92
C ARG A 50 32.74 -31.71 42.96
N ALA A 51 33.66 -30.81 43.32
CA ALA A 51 34.06 -30.18 44.59
C ALA A 51 35.04 -29.01 44.30
N ALA A 52 35.08 -28.02 45.20
CA ALA A 52 36.28 -27.57 45.92
C ALA A 52 36.02 -26.18 46.55
N GLU A 53 36.09 -26.15 47.88
CA GLU A 53 36.00 -24.98 48.74
C GLU A 53 37.22 -24.05 48.59
N ALA A 54 37.00 -22.74 48.78
CA ALA A 54 37.74 -21.95 49.76
C ALA A 54 37.02 -20.62 50.02
N ALA A 55 36.93 -20.27 51.29
CA ALA A 55 36.09 -19.23 51.85
C ALA A 55 36.85 -17.91 52.13
N HIS A 56 36.03 -16.92 52.51
CA HIS A 56 36.30 -15.78 53.41
C HIS A 56 36.72 -14.42 52.85
N GLY A 57 36.02 -13.40 53.36
CA GLY A 57 36.45 -12.00 53.35
C GLY A 57 35.31 -10.97 53.41
N SER A 58 34.67 -10.81 54.57
CA SER A 58 33.80 -9.65 54.85
C SER A 58 34.63 -8.37 55.04
N SER A 59 34.18 -7.22 54.51
CA SER A 59 33.87 -5.98 55.27
C SER A 59 33.95 -4.68 54.44
N SER A 60 32.91 -3.86 54.60
CA SER A 60 32.86 -2.38 54.65
C SER A 60 33.30 -1.51 53.45
N GLY A 61 32.43 -0.54 53.09
CA GLY A 61 32.88 0.83 52.80
C GLY A 61 32.31 1.53 51.56
N SER A 62 31.25 2.32 51.76
CA SER A 62 30.93 3.64 51.15
C SER A 62 31.13 3.94 49.66
N GLY A 63 30.09 4.50 49.03
CA GLY A 63 30.22 5.71 48.20
C GLY A 63 29.55 5.69 46.82
N GLY A 64 28.64 6.64 46.59
CA GLY A 64 28.63 7.44 45.36
C GLY A 64 27.81 6.96 44.14
N ALA A 65 26.62 7.55 44.00
CA ALA A 65 26.04 8.16 42.80
C ALA A 65 26.14 7.48 41.41
N GLY A 66 24.95 7.23 40.84
CA GLY A 66 24.58 7.70 39.48
C GLY A 66 25.13 6.93 38.28
N GLY A 67 24.29 6.07 37.68
CA GLY A 67 24.52 5.51 36.35
C GLY A 67 23.23 4.98 35.74
N SER A 68 22.79 5.60 34.65
CA SER A 68 21.64 5.22 33.82
C SER A 68 21.69 3.75 33.37
N PRO A 69 20.55 3.09 33.15
CA PRO A 69 20.53 1.73 32.63
C PRO A 69 21.02 1.72 31.19
N GLY A 70 22.09 0.95 30.95
CA GLY A 70 22.69 0.77 29.64
C GLY A 70 21.76 0.08 28.65
N ALA A 71 21.88 0.48 27.39
CA ALA A 71 21.27 -0.15 26.23
C ALA A 71 21.59 -1.65 26.23
N GLY A 72 20.55 -2.48 26.20
CA GLY A 72 20.69 -3.93 26.06
C GLY A 72 21.36 -4.24 24.72
N ALA A 73 22.45 -4.99 24.77
CA ALA A 73 23.09 -5.55 23.59
C ALA A 73 22.10 -6.49 22.90
N GLY A 74 21.71 -6.17 21.66
CA GLY A 74 20.92 -7.06 20.81
C GLY A 74 21.64 -8.39 20.52
N PRO A 75 20.92 -9.40 20.00
CA PRO A 75 21.50 -10.71 19.72
C PRO A 75 22.70 -10.59 18.78
N THR A 76 23.83 -11.18 19.16
CA THR A 76 25.12 -11.07 18.46
C THR A 76 25.32 -12.10 17.34
N SER A 77 24.32 -12.95 17.08
CA SER A 77 24.34 -13.98 16.03
C SER A 77 23.08 -13.94 15.17
N GLY A 78 23.19 -14.26 13.88
CA GLY A 78 22.04 -14.46 12.99
C GLY A 78 20.99 -15.38 13.62
N THR A 79 19.73 -14.94 13.57
CA THR A 79 18.56 -15.65 14.10
C THR A 79 17.54 -15.87 12.98
N THR A 80 16.90 -17.03 13.00
CA THR A 80 15.82 -17.38 12.09
C THR A 80 14.79 -18.21 12.85
N GLY A 81 13.54 -18.17 12.41
CA GLY A 81 12.47 -18.94 13.01
C GLY A 81 11.27 -19.07 12.08
N GLY A 82 10.35 -19.96 12.46
CA GLY A 82 9.05 -20.12 11.83
C GLY A 82 7.94 -19.95 12.87
N ASP A 83 6.79 -20.56 12.61
CA ASP A 83 5.64 -20.52 13.52
C ASP A 83 6.00 -20.85 14.98
N GLY A 84 5.44 -20.08 15.91
CA GLY A 84 5.65 -20.23 17.36
C GLY A 84 6.98 -19.70 17.89
N SER A 85 7.87 -19.20 17.04
CA SER A 85 9.12 -18.58 17.50
C SER A 85 8.89 -17.24 18.21
N LYS A 86 9.74 -16.92 19.20
CA LYS A 86 9.70 -15.61 19.87
C LYS A 86 10.54 -14.60 19.09
N ILE A 87 9.95 -13.44 18.82
CA ILE A 87 10.62 -12.28 18.26
C ILE A 87 10.96 -11.32 19.39
N THR A 88 12.15 -10.74 19.36
CA THR A 88 12.50 -9.53 20.12
C THR A 88 12.63 -8.38 19.14
N THR A 89 11.88 -7.31 19.37
CA THR A 89 11.92 -6.08 18.58
C THR A 89 13.11 -5.21 18.99
N GLU A 90 13.42 -4.19 18.19
CA GLU A 90 14.48 -3.22 18.46
C GLU A 90 14.32 -2.49 19.82
N ASP A 91 13.08 -2.23 20.24
CA ASP A 91 12.76 -1.61 21.52
C ASP A 91 12.71 -2.60 22.70
N GLY A 92 13.10 -3.86 22.48
CA GLY A 92 13.20 -4.90 23.50
C GLY A 92 11.87 -5.58 23.86
N ARG A 93 10.74 -5.21 23.24
CA ARG A 93 9.49 -5.95 23.38
C ARG A 93 9.61 -7.33 22.74
N THR A 94 8.78 -8.27 23.20
CA THR A 94 8.73 -9.60 22.62
C THR A 94 7.33 -10.01 22.25
N PHE A 95 7.16 -10.68 21.10
CA PHE A 95 5.92 -11.30 20.68
C PHE A 95 6.18 -12.68 20.07
N THR A 96 5.13 -13.49 19.92
CA THR A 96 5.21 -14.79 19.25
C THR A 96 4.88 -14.63 17.78
N TYR A 97 5.76 -15.10 16.90
CA TYR A 97 5.49 -15.14 15.47
C TYR A 97 4.49 -16.24 15.15
N HIS A 98 3.34 -15.86 14.61
CA HIS A 98 2.29 -16.79 14.19
C HIS A 98 2.20 -16.81 12.67
N ASN A 99 2.60 -17.93 12.06
CA ASN A 99 2.52 -18.15 10.62
C ASN A 99 2.47 -19.65 10.32
N SER A 100 1.25 -20.19 10.30
CA SER A 100 0.99 -21.61 10.00
C SER A 100 1.21 -21.98 8.52
N PHE A 101 1.63 -21.04 7.68
CA PHE A 101 1.77 -21.20 6.23
C PHE A 101 3.20 -21.56 5.78
N GLY A 102 4.09 -21.87 6.73
CA GLY A 102 5.47 -22.27 6.44
C GLY A 102 6.41 -21.11 6.12
N GLY A 103 6.07 -19.90 6.57
CA GLY A 103 6.96 -18.75 6.51
C GLY A 103 8.19 -18.90 7.42
N ARG A 104 9.30 -18.31 7.00
CA ARG A 104 10.56 -18.27 7.73
C ARG A 104 11.05 -16.82 7.79
N TRP A 105 11.17 -16.28 8.99
CA TRP A 105 11.79 -14.98 9.20
C TRP A 105 13.30 -15.11 9.40
N VAL A 106 14.04 -14.07 9.04
CA VAL A 106 15.50 -14.01 9.15
C VAL A 106 15.94 -12.65 9.68
N TYR A 107 16.82 -12.63 10.66
CA TYR A 107 17.47 -11.42 11.15
C TYR A 107 18.92 -11.72 11.52
N ASP A 108 19.87 -11.08 10.82
CA ASP A 108 21.28 -11.14 11.15
C ASP A 108 21.86 -9.74 11.30
N ALA A 109 22.28 -9.39 12.51
CA ALA A 109 22.90 -8.10 12.77
C ALA A 109 24.25 -7.92 12.07
N ASN A 110 24.94 -9.01 11.68
CA ASN A 110 26.15 -8.95 10.85
C ASN A 110 25.85 -8.89 9.35
N ASN A 111 24.62 -9.25 8.95
CA ASN A 111 24.13 -9.19 7.57
C ASN A 111 22.69 -8.65 7.52
N PRO A 112 22.48 -7.34 7.73
CA PRO A 112 21.14 -6.72 7.76
C PRO A 112 20.43 -6.72 6.40
N PHE A 113 21.10 -7.19 5.35
CA PHE A 113 20.60 -7.32 3.98
C PHE A 113 20.40 -8.79 3.58
N ASP A 114 20.22 -9.70 4.54
CA ASP A 114 19.85 -11.09 4.27
C ASP A 114 18.41 -11.18 3.72
N ASP A 115 18.29 -11.44 2.43
CA ASP A 115 17.04 -11.59 1.70
C ASP A 115 16.56 -13.06 1.60
N SER A 116 17.04 -13.96 2.48
CA SER A 116 16.63 -15.38 2.48
C SER A 116 15.35 -15.67 3.28
N ALA A 117 14.68 -14.63 3.79
CA ALA A 117 13.38 -14.75 4.43
C ALA A 117 12.28 -15.04 3.39
N ARG A 118 11.25 -15.77 3.83
CA ARG A 118 10.13 -16.18 2.99
C ARG A 118 8.82 -16.04 3.76
N PRO A 119 7.78 -15.41 3.20
CA PRO A 119 6.57 -15.11 3.95
C PRO A 119 5.65 -16.33 4.06
N GLN A 120 5.60 -17.20 3.05
CA GLN A 120 4.85 -18.48 3.06
C GLN A 120 5.54 -19.53 2.19
N SER A 121 5.20 -20.80 2.37
CA SER A 121 5.78 -21.92 1.60
C SER A 121 5.53 -21.87 0.08
N TRP A 122 4.51 -21.14 -0.37
CA TRP A 122 4.15 -20.98 -1.80
C TRP A 122 4.57 -19.63 -2.39
N THR A 123 5.21 -18.76 -1.62
CA THR A 123 5.73 -17.48 -2.11
C THR A 123 7.25 -17.60 -2.20
N PRO A 124 7.90 -17.19 -3.30
CA PRO A 124 9.37 -17.16 -3.38
C PRO A 124 9.99 -16.30 -2.28
N ALA A 125 11.15 -16.70 -1.76
CA ALA A 125 11.96 -15.87 -0.87
C ALA A 125 12.36 -14.55 -1.55
N LEU A 126 12.81 -13.54 -0.79
CA LEU A 126 13.13 -12.23 -1.37
C LEU A 126 14.30 -12.29 -2.37
N ASN A 127 15.25 -13.20 -2.17
CA ASN A 127 16.36 -13.46 -3.09
C ASN A 127 15.99 -14.41 -4.26
N GLU A 128 14.76 -14.87 -4.33
CA GLU A 128 14.22 -15.69 -5.43
C GLU A 128 13.32 -14.83 -6.34
N THR A 129 13.27 -15.20 -7.62
CA THR A 129 12.44 -14.49 -8.60
C THR A 129 10.96 -14.59 -8.26
N PHE A 130 10.28 -13.45 -8.24
CA PHE A 130 8.82 -13.38 -8.23
C PHE A 130 8.31 -13.23 -9.67
N HIS A 131 7.62 -14.23 -10.19
CA HIS A 131 7.12 -14.27 -11.55
C HIS A 131 5.79 -13.51 -11.66
N TYR A 132 5.86 -12.21 -11.91
CA TYR A 132 4.68 -11.36 -12.09
C TYR A 132 3.73 -11.89 -13.16
N GLY A 133 2.43 -11.93 -12.82
CA GLY A 133 1.38 -12.56 -13.64
C GLY A 133 1.23 -14.07 -13.45
N THR A 134 2.08 -14.71 -12.63
CA THR A 134 1.95 -16.13 -12.24
C THR A 134 1.95 -16.27 -10.72
N ASP A 135 2.94 -15.69 -10.05
CA ASP A 135 2.93 -15.52 -8.61
C ASP A 135 1.93 -14.44 -8.21
N ILE A 136 0.98 -14.80 -7.36
CA ILE A 136 -0.14 -13.93 -6.99
C ILE A 136 0.30 -12.93 -5.92
N ILE A 137 0.03 -11.65 -6.18
CA ILE A 137 0.22 -10.58 -5.20
C ILE A 137 -0.98 -10.61 -4.26
N ARG A 138 -0.72 -10.92 -3.00
CA ARG A 138 -1.70 -10.87 -1.91
C ARG A 138 -1.22 -9.84 -0.91
N GLY A 139 -1.73 -8.62 -1.06
CA GLY A 139 -1.26 -7.47 -0.32
C GLY A 139 -2.30 -6.78 0.54
N VAL A 140 -1.79 -5.91 1.40
CA VAL A 140 -2.56 -4.88 2.11
C VAL A 140 -1.84 -3.55 1.95
N ASN A 141 -2.58 -2.46 1.99
CA ASN A 141 -2.02 -1.12 2.11
C ASN A 141 -1.68 -0.82 3.58
N LEU A 142 -0.65 0.00 3.80
CA LEU A 142 -0.35 0.61 5.09
C LEU A 142 -0.83 2.07 5.11
N GLY A 143 -2.07 2.29 4.66
CA GLY A 143 -2.72 3.60 4.60
C GLY A 143 -2.89 4.23 5.98
N GLY A 144 -2.94 5.56 6.05
CA GLY A 144 -2.98 6.33 7.30
C GLY A 144 -1.69 6.27 8.13
N TRP A 145 -0.62 5.61 7.66
CA TRP A 145 0.66 5.56 8.37
C TRP A 145 1.55 6.76 8.06
N LEU A 146 2.20 6.77 6.89
CA LEU A 146 3.15 7.84 6.51
C LEU A 146 2.48 8.99 5.75
N THR A 147 1.28 8.75 5.22
CA THR A 147 0.34 9.74 4.70
C THR A 147 -0.95 9.61 5.49
N LEU A 148 -1.42 10.69 6.11
CA LEU A 148 -2.56 10.68 7.02
C LEU A 148 -3.89 10.84 6.29
N GLU A 149 -4.88 10.11 6.78
CA GLU A 149 -6.25 10.16 6.29
C GLU A 149 -7.23 10.24 7.45
N PRO A 150 -8.19 11.19 7.41
CA PRO A 150 -9.16 11.37 8.49
C PRO A 150 -9.89 10.10 8.91
N PHE A 151 -10.30 9.26 7.96
CA PHE A 151 -11.10 8.08 8.30
C PHE A 151 -10.29 6.90 8.85
N ILE A 152 -8.98 6.88 8.57
CA ILE A 152 -8.06 5.83 9.06
C ILE A 152 -7.51 6.20 10.44
N THR A 153 -7.23 7.49 10.67
CA THR A 153 -6.69 8.00 11.94
C THR A 153 -7.55 9.11 12.55
N PRO A 154 -8.85 8.87 12.79
CA PRO A 154 -9.82 9.93 13.12
C PRO A 154 -9.47 10.71 14.38
N ALA A 155 -8.90 10.06 15.40
CA ALA A 155 -8.57 10.72 16.66
C ALA A 155 -7.54 11.86 16.50
N LEU A 156 -6.62 11.78 15.54
CA LEU A 156 -5.66 12.85 15.26
C LEU A 156 -6.36 14.14 14.80
N PHE A 157 -7.41 13.98 13.99
CA PHE A 157 -8.21 15.09 13.45
C PHE A 157 -9.23 15.60 14.48
N GLN A 158 -9.95 14.69 15.14
CA GLN A 158 -10.99 15.03 16.13
C GLN A 158 -10.48 15.91 17.27
N LYS A 159 -9.20 15.81 17.65
CA LYS A 159 -8.56 16.70 18.62
C LYS A 159 -8.73 18.18 18.29
N TYR A 160 -8.76 18.51 17.00
CA TYR A 160 -8.78 19.89 16.49
C TYR A 160 -10.16 20.36 16.04
N LEU A 161 -11.16 19.48 16.03
CA LEU A 161 -12.52 19.83 15.64
C LEU A 161 -13.30 20.37 16.84
N LYS A 162 -13.91 21.54 16.68
CA LYS A 162 -14.71 22.20 17.72
C LYS A 162 -16.16 21.74 17.75
N SER A 163 -16.63 21.12 16.67
CA SER A 163 -17.99 20.58 16.53
C SER A 163 -18.03 19.54 15.40
N PRO A 164 -19.11 18.73 15.29
CA PRO A 164 -19.26 17.77 14.19
C PRO A 164 -19.24 18.36 12.77
N ASN A 165 -19.58 19.64 12.63
CA ASN A 165 -19.60 20.36 11.34
C ASN A 165 -18.37 21.25 11.13
N ASP A 166 -17.38 21.18 12.03
CA ASP A 166 -16.13 21.91 11.89
C ASP A 166 -15.31 21.33 10.73
N THR A 167 -14.96 22.17 9.77
CA THR A 167 -14.16 21.83 8.58
C THR A 167 -12.85 22.62 8.53
N SER A 168 -12.37 23.11 9.69
CA SER A 168 -11.09 23.81 9.79
C SER A 168 -9.87 22.89 9.64
N VAL A 169 -10.04 21.59 9.91
CA VAL A 169 -9.03 20.55 9.73
C VAL A 169 -9.64 19.40 8.93
N VAL A 170 -9.22 19.23 7.68
CA VAL A 170 -9.85 18.32 6.69
C VAL A 170 -8.87 17.36 6.01
N ASP A 171 -7.58 17.64 6.14
CA ASP A 171 -6.46 16.97 5.48
C ASP A 171 -5.16 17.12 6.30
N GLU A 172 -4.07 16.48 5.87
CA GLU A 172 -2.79 16.58 6.59
C GLU A 172 -2.19 18.00 6.54
N TRP A 173 -2.48 18.79 5.50
CA TRP A 173 -2.07 20.19 5.42
C TRP A 173 -2.61 21.01 6.59
N THR A 174 -3.94 21.04 6.75
CA THR A 174 -4.62 21.81 7.80
C THR A 174 -4.36 21.22 9.18
N LEU A 175 -4.21 19.90 9.29
CA LEU A 175 -3.81 19.23 10.53
C LEU A 175 -2.40 19.67 10.96
N SER A 176 -1.46 19.72 10.02
CA SER A 176 -0.08 20.13 10.33
C SER A 176 0.01 21.60 10.73
N GLN A 177 -0.80 22.46 10.12
CA GLN A 177 -0.95 23.86 10.57
C GLN A 177 -1.48 23.94 12.00
N ALA A 178 -2.53 23.18 12.32
CA ALA A 178 -3.10 23.15 13.67
C ALA A 178 -2.11 22.61 14.71
N MET A 179 -1.38 21.54 14.39
CA MET A 179 -0.34 20.99 15.26
C MET A 179 0.85 21.94 15.43
N THR A 180 1.20 22.72 14.40
CA THR A 180 2.23 23.76 14.48
C THR A 180 1.82 24.89 15.40
N ALA A 181 0.57 25.36 15.29
CA ALA A 181 0.02 26.37 16.20
C ALA A 181 0.04 25.91 17.66
N ASP A 182 -0.14 24.61 17.91
CA ASP A 182 -0.04 23.97 19.22
C ASP A 182 1.41 23.66 19.67
N GLY A 183 2.40 23.78 18.78
CA GLY A 183 3.79 23.36 19.05
C GLY A 183 3.98 21.83 19.18
N THR A 184 3.10 21.03 18.57
CA THR A 184 3.05 19.57 18.72
C THR A 184 3.26 18.75 17.44
N LEU A 185 3.54 19.41 16.30
CA LEU A 185 3.70 18.75 14.99
C LEU A 185 4.67 17.58 15.03
N GLN A 186 5.92 17.84 15.45
CA GLN A 186 6.96 16.83 15.46
C GLN A 186 6.64 15.67 16.41
N THR A 187 6.30 15.98 17.67
CA THR A 187 6.06 14.97 18.70
C THR A 187 4.85 14.11 18.40
N THR A 188 3.77 14.70 17.85
CA THR A 188 2.54 13.96 17.53
C THR A 188 2.76 13.03 16.34
N LEU A 189 3.34 13.52 15.23
CA LEU A 189 3.55 12.70 14.04
C LEU A 189 4.63 11.64 14.23
N GLU A 190 5.73 11.95 14.93
CA GLU A 190 6.73 10.91 15.27
C GLU A 190 6.13 9.82 16.15
N ASN A 191 5.31 10.18 17.14
CA ASN A 191 4.62 9.19 17.96
C ASN A 191 3.66 8.33 17.14
N HIS A 192 2.88 8.94 16.23
CA HIS A 192 2.02 8.23 15.31
C HIS A 192 2.81 7.25 14.44
N TYR A 193 3.85 7.71 13.75
CA TYR A 193 4.67 6.85 12.90
C TYR A 193 5.34 5.71 13.66
N LYS A 194 5.73 5.93 14.92
CA LYS A 194 6.35 4.92 15.79
C LYS A 194 5.39 3.85 16.29
N THR A 195 4.11 4.18 16.47
CA THR A 195 3.17 3.34 17.22
C THR A 195 2.03 2.81 16.37
N PHE A 196 1.69 3.48 15.25
CA PHE A 196 0.60 3.04 14.40
C PHE A 196 0.97 1.78 13.65
N ILE A 197 2.02 1.75 12.82
CA ILE A 197 2.52 0.52 12.22
C ILE A 197 3.86 0.13 12.86
N THR A 198 3.98 -1.13 13.24
CA THR A 198 5.13 -1.67 13.95
C THR A 198 5.67 -2.93 13.28
N GLU A 199 6.79 -3.45 13.77
CA GLU A 199 7.32 -4.75 13.34
C GLU A 199 6.31 -5.88 13.50
N GLU A 200 5.50 -5.84 14.56
CA GLU A 200 4.50 -6.87 14.83
C GLU A 200 3.39 -6.89 13.75
N ASP A 201 3.06 -5.73 13.16
CA ASP A 201 2.12 -5.68 12.05
C ASP A 201 2.67 -6.43 10.83
N PHE A 202 3.96 -6.29 10.48
CA PHE A 202 4.57 -7.06 9.39
C PHE A 202 4.59 -8.56 9.67
N ALA A 203 4.86 -8.95 10.92
CA ALA A 203 4.76 -10.34 11.34
C ALA A 203 3.34 -10.89 11.17
N GLN A 204 2.32 -10.13 11.58
CA GLN A 204 0.91 -10.50 11.45
C GLN A 204 0.45 -10.54 9.98
N ILE A 205 0.92 -9.62 9.13
CA ILE A 205 0.65 -9.62 7.68
C ILE A 205 1.20 -10.90 7.04
N ALA A 206 2.45 -11.28 7.32
CA ALA A 206 3.00 -12.55 6.86
C ALA A 206 2.19 -13.75 7.40
N GLY A 207 1.81 -13.68 8.68
CA GLY A 207 0.98 -14.66 9.38
C GLY A 207 -0.43 -14.82 8.82
N ALA A 208 -0.97 -13.78 8.17
CA ALA A 208 -2.23 -13.78 7.45
C ALA A 208 -2.12 -14.37 6.03
N GLY A 209 -0.95 -14.90 5.64
CA GLY A 209 -0.73 -15.48 4.32
C GLY A 209 -0.50 -14.44 3.21
N LEU A 210 -0.23 -13.18 3.58
CA LEU A 210 0.04 -12.08 2.65
C LEU A 210 1.53 -11.96 2.36
N ASN A 211 1.87 -11.57 1.13
CA ASN A 211 3.26 -11.55 0.63
C ASN A 211 3.73 -10.16 0.19
N TYR A 212 2.84 -9.17 0.23
CA TYR A 212 3.11 -7.81 -0.20
C TYR A 212 2.52 -6.78 0.77
N VAL A 213 3.15 -5.62 0.84
CA VAL A 213 2.53 -4.40 1.37
C VAL A 213 2.66 -3.28 0.33
N ARG A 214 1.63 -2.46 0.22
CA ARG A 214 1.71 -1.18 -0.50
C ARG A 214 1.83 -0.05 0.53
N ILE A 215 2.85 0.79 0.39
CA ILE A 215 3.18 1.83 1.39
C ILE A 215 3.06 3.19 0.72
N SER A 216 2.08 3.97 1.16
CA SER A 216 1.95 5.37 0.78
C SER A 216 3.12 6.16 1.37
N LEU A 217 3.87 6.85 0.51
CA LEU A 217 4.95 7.75 0.89
C LEU A 217 4.66 9.12 0.28
N PRO A 218 4.55 10.17 1.10
CA PRO A 218 4.27 11.49 0.58
C PRO A 218 5.56 12.23 0.18
N PHE A 219 5.44 13.25 -0.68
CA PHE A 219 6.62 13.99 -1.15
C PHE A 219 7.42 14.69 -0.03
N TRP A 220 6.79 15.04 1.09
CA TRP A 220 7.47 15.65 2.24
C TRP A 220 8.40 14.68 2.99
N ALA A 221 8.40 13.39 2.63
CA ALA A 221 9.48 12.47 2.98
C ALA A 221 10.84 12.93 2.43
N ILE A 222 10.85 13.69 1.33
CA ILE A 222 12.05 14.20 0.67
C ILE A 222 12.32 15.64 1.09
N GLU A 223 11.40 16.58 0.85
CA GLU A 223 11.53 17.97 1.27
C GLU A 223 10.18 18.69 1.26
N VAL A 224 10.12 19.83 1.95
CA VAL A 224 9.05 20.84 1.86
C VAL A 224 9.60 22.15 1.29
N ARG A 225 8.75 22.93 0.62
CA ARG A 225 9.08 24.25 0.06
C ARG A 225 8.05 25.30 0.49
N ASP A 226 8.47 26.55 0.51
CA ASP A 226 7.63 27.72 0.76
C ASP A 226 6.80 27.59 2.07
N ASP A 227 5.47 27.61 1.97
CA ASP A 227 4.52 27.57 3.09
C ASP A 227 3.95 26.17 3.37
N GLU A 228 4.53 25.12 2.78
CA GLU A 228 4.13 23.73 3.04
C GLU A 228 4.29 23.37 4.52
N PRO A 229 3.19 23.03 5.23
CA PRO A 229 3.20 22.91 6.70
C PRO A 229 3.61 21.52 7.20
N PHE A 230 3.93 20.59 6.31
CA PHE A 230 4.20 19.18 6.63
C PHE A 230 5.48 19.02 7.46
N LEU A 231 5.57 17.92 8.23
CA LEU A 231 6.80 17.54 8.91
C LEU A 231 7.79 16.90 7.91
N PRO A 232 8.90 17.56 7.56
CA PRO A 232 9.79 17.06 6.51
C PRO A 232 10.66 15.90 7.01
N HIS A 233 11.01 14.99 6.10
CA HIS A 233 11.99 13.89 6.27
C HIS A 233 11.65 12.78 7.29
N THR A 234 10.75 13.03 8.23
CA THR A 234 10.47 12.06 9.32
C THR A 234 9.85 10.77 8.77
N SER A 235 8.90 10.86 7.84
CA SER A 235 8.27 9.68 7.23
C SER A 235 9.28 8.76 6.52
N TRP A 236 10.33 9.31 5.90
CA TRP A 236 11.41 8.54 5.30
C TRP A 236 12.12 7.64 6.32
N THR A 237 12.37 8.14 7.53
CA THR A 237 13.01 7.36 8.60
C THR A 237 12.20 6.12 8.96
N TYR A 238 10.87 6.21 8.97
CA TYR A 238 9.99 5.09 9.26
C TYR A 238 9.80 4.17 8.05
N PHE A 239 9.88 4.69 6.82
CA PHE A 239 9.95 3.86 5.62
C PHE A 239 11.19 2.94 5.63
N LEU A 240 12.35 3.42 6.09
CA LEU A 240 13.55 2.57 6.25
C LEU A 240 13.34 1.45 7.28
N LYS A 241 12.55 1.69 8.33
CA LYS A 241 12.11 0.63 9.27
C LYS A 241 11.19 -0.37 8.58
N ALA A 242 10.26 0.09 7.74
CA ALA A 242 9.40 -0.78 6.95
C ALA A 242 10.20 -1.74 6.06
N ILE A 243 11.24 -1.25 5.37
CA ILE A 243 12.15 -2.09 4.57
C ILE A 243 12.79 -3.18 5.44
N THR A 244 13.23 -2.83 6.65
CA THR A 244 13.86 -3.78 7.58
C THR A 244 12.88 -4.86 8.02
N TRP A 245 11.65 -4.49 8.38
CA TRP A 245 10.61 -5.43 8.78
C TRP A 245 10.15 -6.29 7.62
N ALA A 246 9.92 -5.70 6.45
CA ALA A 246 9.57 -6.41 5.23
C ALA A 246 10.61 -7.48 4.88
N ARG A 247 11.90 -7.11 4.92
CA ARG A 247 13.02 -8.05 4.74
C ARG A 247 12.94 -9.19 5.74
N LYS A 248 12.83 -8.87 7.02
CA LYS A 248 12.82 -9.88 8.10
C LYS A 248 11.75 -10.95 7.91
N TYR A 249 10.57 -10.58 7.41
CA TYR A 249 9.44 -11.50 7.24
C TYR A 249 9.23 -11.97 5.79
N GLY A 250 10.12 -11.64 4.85
CA GLY A 250 10.02 -12.05 3.46
C GLY A 250 8.93 -11.31 2.65
N ILE A 251 8.44 -10.17 3.15
CA ILE A 251 7.40 -9.37 2.49
C ILE A 251 8.04 -8.44 1.47
N ARG A 252 7.42 -8.32 0.29
CA ARG A 252 7.81 -7.34 -0.75
C ARG A 252 7.00 -6.04 -0.59
N ILE A 253 7.57 -4.94 -1.04
CA ILE A 253 6.99 -3.60 -0.96
C ILE A 253 6.65 -3.10 -2.36
N ASN A 254 5.40 -2.67 -2.54
CA ASN A 254 5.02 -1.70 -3.56
C ASN A 254 5.09 -0.32 -2.91
N LEU A 255 6.15 0.44 -3.20
CA LEU A 255 6.27 1.81 -2.71
C LEU A 255 5.36 2.69 -3.56
N ASP A 256 4.57 3.56 -2.97
CA ASP A 256 3.64 4.41 -3.70
C ASP A 256 3.85 5.89 -3.34
N LEU A 257 4.19 6.71 -4.32
CA LEU A 257 4.29 8.15 -4.16
C LEU A 257 2.88 8.76 -4.12
N HIS A 258 2.34 8.80 -2.91
CA HIS A 258 0.90 8.97 -2.67
C HIS A 258 0.42 10.41 -2.80
N ALA A 259 1.32 11.36 -2.53
CA ALA A 259 1.05 12.80 -2.61
C ALA A 259 2.14 13.48 -3.44
N LEU A 260 1.74 14.24 -4.46
CA LEU A 260 2.64 15.04 -5.29
C LEU A 260 2.51 16.54 -5.00
N PRO A 261 3.59 17.33 -5.19
CA PRO A 261 3.52 18.79 -5.15
C PRO A 261 2.40 19.36 -6.03
N GLY A 262 1.60 20.27 -5.48
CA GLY A 262 0.45 20.87 -6.15
C GLY A 262 -0.80 20.00 -6.22
N SER A 263 -0.77 18.78 -5.66
CA SER A 263 -1.83 17.76 -5.70
C SER A 263 -2.21 17.29 -7.10
N GLN A 264 -2.21 15.97 -7.27
CA GLN A 264 -2.57 15.28 -8.51
C GLN A 264 -4.06 14.94 -8.62
N ASN A 265 -4.82 15.12 -7.53
CA ASN A 265 -6.24 14.75 -7.47
C ASN A 265 -7.14 15.70 -6.66
N GLY A 266 -6.55 16.59 -5.85
CA GLY A 266 -7.30 17.51 -5.01
C GLY A 266 -8.02 16.84 -3.84
N TYR A 267 -7.71 15.57 -3.54
CA TYR A 267 -8.30 14.83 -2.42
C TYR A 267 -7.46 14.97 -1.15
N ASN A 268 -8.06 14.73 0.01
CA ASN A 268 -7.40 14.86 1.32
C ASN A 268 -6.16 13.97 1.47
N HIS A 269 -6.22 12.72 0.98
CA HIS A 269 -5.12 11.77 0.96
C HIS A 269 -4.01 12.13 -0.05
N GLY A 270 -4.25 13.09 -0.96
CA GLY A 270 -3.19 13.76 -1.73
C GLY A 270 -2.39 14.78 -0.90
N GLY A 271 -2.64 14.86 0.41
CA GLY A 271 -2.01 15.77 1.37
C GLY A 271 -2.75 17.10 1.55
N LYS A 272 -3.42 17.58 0.50
CA LYS A 272 -4.20 18.82 0.53
C LYS A 272 -5.46 18.71 -0.33
N LEU A 273 -6.62 18.84 0.32
CA LEU A 273 -7.93 18.91 -0.30
C LEU A 273 -8.07 20.21 -1.11
N GLY A 274 -8.71 20.13 -2.27
CA GLY A 274 -9.06 21.27 -3.11
C GLY A 274 -8.56 21.14 -4.53
N ILE A 275 -7.56 21.95 -4.89
CA ILE A 275 -7.17 22.13 -6.30
C ILE A 275 -6.24 21.02 -6.80
N VAL A 276 -6.27 20.78 -8.11
CA VAL A 276 -5.25 20.02 -8.84
C VAL A 276 -4.35 21.00 -9.58
N ASN A 277 -3.08 21.06 -9.21
CA ASN A 277 -2.07 21.94 -9.80
C ASN A 277 -0.80 21.18 -10.19
N PHE A 278 -0.81 19.85 -10.10
CA PHE A 278 0.16 18.98 -10.76
C PHE A 278 -0.23 18.78 -12.22
N MET A 279 0.67 19.08 -13.16
CA MET A 279 0.41 19.00 -14.62
C MET A 279 -0.84 19.77 -15.09
N ASN A 280 -1.32 20.70 -14.28
CA ASN A 280 -2.47 21.55 -14.51
C ASN A 280 -2.17 22.95 -13.95
N GLY A 281 -2.73 23.98 -14.56
CA GLY A 281 -2.52 25.38 -14.17
C GLY A 281 -1.11 25.92 -14.42
N PRO A 282 -0.84 27.19 -14.04
CA PRO A 282 0.44 27.86 -14.32
C PRO A 282 1.66 27.23 -13.64
N MET A 283 1.47 26.59 -12.48
CA MET A 283 2.53 25.86 -11.76
C MET A 283 2.64 24.38 -12.17
N GLY A 284 1.76 23.90 -13.06
CA GLY A 284 1.67 22.49 -13.45
C GLY A 284 2.99 21.87 -13.87
N PHE A 285 3.77 22.60 -14.68
CA PHE A 285 5.08 22.13 -15.15
C PHE A 285 6.15 22.15 -14.06
N ALA A 286 6.26 23.23 -13.28
CA ALA A 286 7.21 23.31 -12.16
C ALA A 286 6.95 22.22 -11.11
N ASN A 287 5.68 21.96 -10.78
CA ASN A 287 5.28 20.88 -9.89
C ASN A 287 5.66 19.51 -10.46
N ALA A 288 5.48 19.30 -11.77
CA ALA A 288 5.91 18.08 -12.44
C ALA A 288 7.43 17.90 -12.44
N GLN A 289 8.22 18.96 -12.65
CA GLN A 289 9.69 18.90 -12.53
C GLN A 289 10.09 18.43 -11.13
N ARG A 290 9.48 18.98 -10.08
CA ARG A 290 9.73 18.59 -8.69
C ARG A 290 9.34 17.13 -8.44
N SER A 291 8.20 16.67 -8.95
CA SER A 291 7.79 15.26 -8.88
C SER A 291 8.75 14.32 -9.60
N LEU A 292 9.27 14.69 -10.78
CA LEU A 292 10.24 13.88 -11.52
C LEU A 292 11.59 13.78 -10.78
N ASP A 293 12.03 14.85 -10.12
CA ASP A 293 13.21 14.78 -9.25
C ASP A 293 12.99 13.82 -8.08
N TYR A 294 11.81 13.82 -7.47
CA TYR A 294 11.47 12.89 -6.39
C TYR A 294 11.43 11.43 -6.84
N ILE A 295 10.84 11.18 -8.01
CA ILE A 295 10.85 9.86 -8.64
C ILE A 295 12.30 9.40 -8.89
N ARG A 296 13.18 10.29 -9.39
CA ARG A 296 14.61 10.00 -9.57
C ARG A 296 15.27 9.62 -8.26
N ILE A 297 15.14 10.45 -7.23
CA ILE A 297 15.77 10.23 -5.91
C ILE A 297 15.35 8.89 -5.30
N ILE A 298 14.06 8.61 -5.31
CA ILE A 298 13.51 7.37 -4.76
C ILE A 298 14.04 6.18 -5.57
N THR A 299 14.02 6.26 -6.90
CA THR A 299 14.48 5.19 -7.80
C THR A 299 15.95 4.88 -7.58
N GLU A 300 16.78 5.92 -7.51
CA GLU A 300 18.21 5.83 -7.24
C GLU A 300 18.49 5.12 -5.91
N PHE A 301 17.68 5.40 -4.89
CA PHE A 301 17.78 4.74 -3.59
C PHE A 301 17.35 3.26 -3.66
N ILE A 302 16.12 2.98 -4.10
CA ILE A 302 15.51 1.65 -3.99
C ILE A 302 16.12 0.63 -4.96
N SER A 303 16.83 1.08 -5.99
CA SER A 303 17.44 0.20 -7.00
C SER A 303 18.82 -0.33 -6.59
N GLN A 304 19.39 0.18 -5.49
CA GLN A 304 20.67 -0.35 -4.99
C GLN A 304 20.52 -1.83 -4.58
N PRO A 305 21.59 -2.63 -4.64
CA PRO A 305 21.56 -4.06 -4.29
C PRO A 305 20.95 -4.37 -2.92
N GLN A 306 21.08 -3.45 -1.96
CA GLN A 306 20.56 -3.56 -0.61
C GLN A 306 19.03 -3.54 -0.54
N TYR A 307 18.34 -2.93 -1.52
CA TYR A 307 16.91 -2.60 -1.41
C TYR A 307 16.05 -3.22 -2.51
N LYS A 308 16.61 -3.47 -3.70
CA LYS A 308 15.86 -3.83 -4.91
C LYS A 308 14.99 -5.09 -4.80
N ASN A 309 15.39 -6.06 -3.98
CA ASN A 309 14.63 -7.29 -3.76
C ASN A 309 13.43 -7.08 -2.82
N VAL A 310 13.53 -6.10 -1.90
CA VAL A 310 12.48 -5.77 -0.94
C VAL A 310 11.49 -4.77 -1.54
N VAL A 311 11.96 -3.82 -2.36
CA VAL A 311 11.12 -2.80 -3.02
C VAL A 311 11.14 -3.00 -4.55
N PRO A 312 10.56 -4.09 -5.08
CA PRO A 312 10.61 -4.40 -6.50
C PRO A 312 9.61 -3.61 -7.36
N MET A 313 8.70 -2.83 -6.74
CA MET A 313 7.68 -2.06 -7.44
C MET A 313 7.55 -0.65 -6.86
N PHE A 314 7.37 0.33 -7.73
CA PHE A 314 7.23 1.74 -7.38
C PHE A 314 6.05 2.38 -8.15
N GLY A 315 4.94 2.65 -7.45
CA GLY A 315 3.86 3.53 -7.84
C GLY A 315 4.34 4.99 -7.89
N ILE A 316 4.46 5.54 -9.10
CA ILE A 316 5.09 6.85 -9.29
C ILE A 316 4.15 8.04 -9.06
N ALA A 317 2.84 7.80 -9.03
CA ALA A 317 1.83 8.79 -8.73
C ALA A 317 0.49 8.11 -8.41
N ASN A 318 0.03 8.24 -7.17
CA ASN A 318 -1.29 7.73 -6.76
C ASN A 318 -2.43 8.54 -7.38
N GLU A 319 -3.46 7.86 -7.89
CA GLU A 319 -4.77 8.47 -8.20
C GLU A 319 -4.74 9.77 -9.03
N VAL A 320 -3.90 9.86 -10.07
CA VAL A 320 -3.84 11.06 -10.91
C VAL A 320 -5.19 11.34 -11.59
N LEU A 321 -5.76 12.53 -11.37
CA LEU A 321 -7.09 12.89 -11.88
C LEU A 321 -7.03 13.32 -13.36
N ILE A 322 -6.92 12.33 -14.25
CA ILE A 322 -6.91 12.52 -15.71
C ILE A 322 -8.10 13.35 -16.22
N PRO A 323 -9.35 13.22 -15.71
CA PRO A 323 -10.45 14.08 -16.13
C PRO A 323 -10.15 15.59 -16.02
N THR A 324 -9.29 15.99 -15.07
CA THR A 324 -8.86 17.38 -14.86
C THR A 324 -7.57 17.70 -15.59
N ILE A 325 -6.57 16.82 -15.53
CA ILE A 325 -5.22 17.08 -16.05
C ILE A 325 -5.12 16.89 -17.57
N GLY A 326 -5.91 15.97 -18.11
CA GLY A 326 -5.87 15.53 -19.51
C GLY A 326 -4.86 14.40 -19.74
N GLN A 327 -5.29 13.36 -20.48
CA GLN A 327 -4.51 12.14 -20.69
C GLN A 327 -3.17 12.39 -21.41
N SER A 328 -3.14 13.32 -22.36
CA SER A 328 -1.89 13.65 -23.09
C SER A 328 -0.80 14.18 -22.15
N ASN A 329 -1.17 15.04 -21.20
CA ASN A 329 -0.24 15.59 -20.21
C ASN A 329 0.27 14.50 -19.26
N VAL A 330 -0.62 13.63 -18.79
CA VAL A 330 -0.24 12.50 -17.93
C VAL A 330 0.67 11.51 -18.67
N ASN A 331 0.39 11.18 -19.93
CA ASN A 331 1.25 10.33 -20.75
C ASN A 331 2.64 10.94 -20.97
N ALA A 332 2.72 12.26 -21.22
CA ALA A 332 4.00 12.96 -21.32
C ALA A 332 4.80 12.87 -20.02
N PHE A 333 4.15 13.10 -18.86
CA PHE A 333 4.79 12.96 -17.56
C PHE A 333 5.28 11.52 -17.29
N TYR A 334 4.43 10.52 -17.53
CA TYR A 334 4.83 9.11 -17.31
C TYR A 334 5.90 8.64 -18.29
N TYR A 335 5.96 9.18 -19.51
CA TYR A 335 7.08 8.97 -20.42
C TYR A 335 8.39 9.52 -19.84
N GLN A 336 8.39 10.76 -19.33
CA GLN A 336 9.58 11.33 -18.67
C GLN A 336 9.99 10.49 -17.45
N ALA A 337 9.05 10.08 -16.61
CA ALA A 337 9.32 9.23 -15.46
C ALA A 337 9.93 7.88 -15.88
N HIS A 338 9.41 7.23 -16.92
CA HIS A 338 10.00 6.00 -17.45
C HIS A 338 11.45 6.21 -17.91
N GLN A 339 11.72 7.29 -18.65
CA GLN A 339 13.09 7.58 -19.11
C GLN A 339 14.04 7.83 -17.93
N ILE A 340 13.63 8.62 -16.95
CA ILE A 340 14.43 8.88 -15.73
C ILE A 340 14.73 7.59 -14.99
N ILE A 341 13.73 6.73 -14.79
CA ILE A 341 13.89 5.49 -14.05
C ILE A 341 14.82 4.53 -14.78
N ARG A 342 14.66 4.35 -16.09
CA ARG A 342 15.49 3.43 -16.88
C ARG A 342 16.88 4.00 -17.17
N ALA A 343 17.07 5.31 -17.16
CA ALA A 343 18.39 5.92 -17.19
C ALA A 343 19.18 5.64 -15.90
N ALA A 344 18.52 5.66 -14.73
CA ALA A 344 19.13 5.31 -13.45
C ALA A 344 19.44 3.81 -13.34
N THR A 345 18.52 2.97 -13.82
CA THR A 345 18.50 1.53 -13.47
C THR A 345 18.94 0.59 -14.58
N GLY A 346 18.94 1.06 -15.83
CA GLY A 346 19.03 0.21 -17.01
C GLY A 346 17.68 -0.39 -17.41
N VAL A 347 17.69 -1.20 -18.48
CA VAL A 347 16.50 -1.84 -19.06
C VAL A 347 16.62 -3.36 -18.93
N GLY A 348 15.48 -4.03 -18.74
CA GLY A 348 15.36 -5.48 -18.73
C GLY A 348 15.26 -6.08 -17.33
N GLU A 349 14.87 -7.36 -17.27
CA GLU A 349 14.62 -8.05 -15.99
C GLU A 349 15.81 -7.91 -15.01
N GLY A 350 15.51 -7.55 -13.75
CA GLY A 350 16.51 -7.34 -12.70
C GLY A 350 17.12 -5.93 -12.61
N ASN A 351 16.82 -5.03 -13.55
CA ASN A 351 17.35 -3.66 -13.59
C ASN A 351 16.35 -2.64 -13.00
N GLY A 352 16.36 -2.41 -11.69
CA GLY A 352 15.43 -1.48 -11.02
C GLY A 352 13.98 -1.99 -10.92
N PRO A 353 13.05 -1.15 -10.43
CA PRO A 353 11.70 -1.57 -10.08
C PRO A 353 10.77 -1.70 -11.30
N TRP A 354 9.66 -2.42 -11.09
CA TRP A 354 8.45 -2.23 -11.86
C TRP A 354 7.90 -0.82 -11.62
N ILE A 355 7.61 -0.10 -12.71
CA ILE A 355 7.02 1.24 -12.66
C ILE A 355 5.50 1.06 -12.64
N SER A 356 4.86 1.36 -11.53
CA SER A 356 3.41 1.30 -11.45
C SER A 356 2.78 2.67 -11.71
N ILE A 357 1.77 2.69 -12.58
CA ILE A 357 0.99 3.88 -12.92
C ILE A 357 -0.49 3.64 -12.61
N HIS A 358 -1.15 4.61 -11.99
CA HIS A 358 -2.58 4.54 -11.73
C HIS A 358 -3.40 4.79 -13.01
N ASP A 359 -4.55 4.12 -13.15
CA ASP A 359 -5.42 4.17 -14.34
C ASP A 359 -6.10 5.53 -14.60
N GLY A 360 -5.94 6.46 -13.67
CA GLY A 360 -6.44 7.84 -13.69
C GLY A 360 -7.95 7.97 -13.72
N PHE A 361 -8.68 7.00 -13.14
CA PHE A 361 -10.14 6.92 -13.08
C PHE A 361 -10.84 6.72 -14.43
N PHE A 362 -10.07 6.33 -15.44
CA PHE A 362 -10.55 5.99 -16.79
C PHE A 362 -10.79 4.48 -16.96
N GLY A 363 -10.31 3.69 -16.00
CA GLY A 363 -10.36 2.25 -16.07
C GLY A 363 -9.30 1.66 -17.01
N PRO A 364 -8.97 0.38 -16.84
CA PRO A 364 -7.75 -0.20 -17.40
C PRO A 364 -7.83 -0.47 -18.90
N ALA A 365 -9.04 -0.54 -19.47
CA ALA A 365 -9.21 -0.78 -20.91
C ALA A 365 -8.60 0.32 -21.78
N LEU A 366 -8.62 1.58 -21.30
CA LEU A 366 -8.04 2.72 -22.02
C LEU A 366 -6.50 2.74 -22.04
N TRP A 367 -5.87 1.82 -21.30
CA TRP A 367 -4.42 1.71 -21.21
C TRP A 367 -3.84 0.59 -22.06
N ALA A 368 -4.65 -0.27 -22.71
CA ALA A 368 -4.18 -1.47 -23.41
C ALA A 368 -2.93 -1.23 -24.29
N ASP A 369 -2.96 -0.19 -25.14
CA ASP A 369 -1.87 0.17 -26.05
C ASP A 369 -0.94 1.26 -25.50
N TYR A 370 -0.89 1.42 -24.17
CA TYR A 370 -0.01 2.38 -23.54
C TYR A 370 1.46 1.97 -23.67
N MET A 371 2.26 2.88 -24.24
CA MET A 371 3.71 2.80 -24.39
C MET A 371 4.21 1.42 -24.85
N PRO A 372 3.83 0.96 -26.06
CA PRO A 372 4.26 -0.35 -26.57
C PRO A 372 5.79 -0.44 -26.60
N GLY A 373 6.35 -1.53 -26.07
CA GLY A 373 7.81 -1.70 -25.92
C GLY A 373 8.41 -1.16 -24.62
N ALA A 374 7.61 -0.54 -23.74
CA ALA A 374 8.05 -0.15 -22.41
C ALA A 374 8.55 -1.34 -21.57
N ASP A 375 9.54 -1.08 -20.72
CA ASP A 375 10.12 -2.07 -19.82
C ASP A 375 9.44 -2.02 -18.44
N ARG A 376 8.81 -3.13 -18.03
CA ARG A 376 8.25 -3.36 -16.69
C ARG A 376 7.42 -2.19 -16.17
N VAL A 377 6.37 -1.86 -16.92
CA VAL A 377 5.31 -0.96 -16.47
C VAL A 377 4.13 -1.80 -16.03
N ALA A 378 3.62 -1.55 -14.83
CA ALA A 378 2.41 -2.14 -14.28
C ALA A 378 1.29 -1.09 -14.22
N LEU A 379 0.05 -1.55 -14.35
CA LEU A 379 -1.14 -0.72 -14.23
C LEU A 379 -1.82 -0.99 -12.89
N ASP A 380 -2.03 0.09 -12.15
CA ASP A 380 -2.75 0.11 -10.89
C ASP A 380 -4.19 0.61 -11.10
N THR A 381 -5.17 -0.09 -10.53
CA THR A 381 -6.57 0.31 -10.56
C THR A 381 -7.19 0.19 -9.17
N HIS A 382 -8.08 1.12 -8.82
CA HIS A 382 -8.68 1.21 -7.49
C HIS A 382 -10.21 0.96 -7.53
N PRO A 383 -10.64 -0.31 -7.67
CA PRO A 383 -12.07 -0.62 -7.74
C PRO A 383 -12.74 -0.55 -6.36
N TYR A 384 -13.67 0.40 -6.21
CA TYR A 384 -14.52 0.55 -5.03
C TYR A 384 -16.01 0.55 -5.37
N PHE A 385 -16.84 0.04 -4.46
CA PHE A 385 -18.29 0.16 -4.55
C PHE A 385 -18.87 1.32 -3.72
N ALA A 386 -18.11 1.84 -2.75
CA ALA A 386 -18.57 2.85 -1.80
C ALA A 386 -18.88 4.24 -2.41
N PHE A 387 -18.17 4.65 -3.46
CA PHE A 387 -18.18 6.07 -3.89
C PHE A 387 -19.05 6.37 -5.12
N GLN A 388 -19.87 5.40 -5.53
CA GLN A 388 -20.83 5.52 -6.62
C GLN A 388 -22.27 5.53 -6.10
N ASP A 389 -23.25 5.51 -7.00
CA ASP A 389 -24.66 5.37 -6.62
C ASP A 389 -24.84 4.09 -5.80
N GLN A 390 -25.34 4.27 -4.59
CA GLN A 390 -25.50 3.20 -3.62
C GLN A 390 -26.74 2.37 -4.01
N PRO A 391 -26.61 1.03 -4.17
CA PRO A 391 -27.76 0.22 -4.54
C PRO A 391 -28.85 0.36 -3.46
N LEU A 392 -30.11 0.51 -3.88
CA LEU A 392 -31.26 0.42 -2.97
C LEU A 392 -31.10 -0.84 -2.14
N ALA A 393 -30.93 -0.72 -0.83
CA ALA A 393 -30.55 -1.83 0.05
C ALA A 393 -31.38 -3.09 -0.24
N PRO A 394 -30.87 -4.06 -1.04
CA PRO A 394 -31.32 -5.42 -0.91
C PRO A 394 -30.69 -5.92 0.39
N PRO A 395 -31.04 -7.09 0.93
CA PRO A 395 -30.13 -7.70 1.89
C PRO A 395 -28.75 -7.80 1.22
N PHE A 396 -27.70 -7.25 1.84
CA PHE A 396 -26.31 -7.24 1.35
C PHE A 396 -25.84 -8.62 0.85
N ALA A 397 -26.44 -9.70 1.36
CA ALA A 397 -26.32 -11.06 0.85
C ALA A 397 -26.50 -11.19 -0.69
N GLY A 398 -27.31 -10.35 -1.33
CA GLY A 398 -27.48 -10.32 -2.79
C GLY A 398 -26.34 -9.66 -3.56
N LEU A 399 -25.45 -8.93 -2.89
CA LEU A 399 -24.32 -8.21 -3.48
C LEU A 399 -22.98 -8.95 -3.36
N VAL A 400 -22.93 -10.05 -2.60
CA VAL A 400 -21.69 -10.76 -2.27
C VAL A 400 -20.91 -11.29 -3.48
N ASN A 401 -21.59 -11.54 -4.60
CA ASN A 401 -20.96 -12.02 -5.84
C ASN A 401 -20.75 -10.92 -6.89
N ARG A 402 -21.15 -9.67 -6.60
CA ARG A 402 -20.97 -8.54 -7.51
C ARG A 402 -19.50 -8.29 -7.91
N PRO A 403 -18.49 -8.47 -7.04
CA PRO A 403 -17.09 -8.35 -7.46
C PRO A 403 -16.72 -9.31 -8.61
N CYS A 404 -17.26 -10.53 -8.61
CA CYS A 404 -17.01 -11.50 -9.69
C CYS A 404 -17.52 -11.01 -11.04
N THR A 405 -18.68 -10.33 -11.07
CA THR A 405 -19.28 -9.83 -12.32
C THR A 405 -18.65 -8.51 -12.77
N ASP A 406 -18.32 -7.63 -11.82
CA ASP A 406 -17.96 -6.25 -12.14
C ASP A 406 -16.44 -6.08 -12.33
N PHE A 407 -15.62 -6.92 -11.69
CA PHE A 407 -14.16 -6.76 -11.69
C PHE A 407 -13.40 -7.84 -12.46
N ALA A 408 -13.83 -9.11 -12.42
CA ALA A 408 -13.04 -10.22 -12.95
C ALA A 408 -12.70 -10.05 -14.44
N ASP A 409 -13.69 -9.75 -15.27
CA ASP A 409 -13.51 -9.50 -16.70
C ASP A 409 -12.57 -8.32 -16.97
N ARG A 410 -12.78 -7.22 -16.23
CA ARG A 410 -12.01 -5.98 -16.36
C ARG A 410 -10.53 -6.19 -16.06
N ILE A 411 -10.22 -6.89 -14.97
CA ILE A 411 -8.83 -7.14 -14.55
C ILE A 411 -8.16 -8.15 -15.48
N ASN A 412 -8.81 -9.28 -15.77
CA ASN A 412 -8.20 -10.32 -16.62
C ASN A 412 -8.05 -9.87 -18.08
N GLY A 413 -8.99 -9.08 -18.59
CA GLY A 413 -8.85 -8.42 -19.89
C GLY A 413 -7.65 -7.47 -19.93
N SER A 414 -7.42 -6.70 -18.86
CA SER A 414 -6.25 -5.84 -18.75
C SER A 414 -4.94 -6.62 -18.60
N LEU A 415 -4.92 -7.70 -17.82
CA LEU A 415 -3.76 -8.58 -17.73
C LEU A 415 -3.33 -9.14 -19.10
N SER A 416 -4.31 -9.37 -19.97
CA SER A 416 -4.10 -9.86 -21.33
C SER A 416 -3.69 -8.75 -22.31
N ALA A 417 -4.26 -7.57 -22.21
CA ALA A 417 -4.08 -6.48 -23.18
C ALA A 417 -2.98 -5.48 -22.81
N PHE A 418 -2.92 -5.08 -21.53
CA PHE A 418 -1.92 -4.16 -21.01
C PHE A 418 -0.63 -4.90 -20.62
N GLY A 419 -0.75 -5.93 -19.78
CA GLY A 419 0.38 -6.60 -19.13
C GLY A 419 0.14 -6.70 -17.62
N MET A 420 1.14 -6.44 -16.77
CA MET A 420 0.92 -6.51 -15.31
C MET A 420 -0.14 -5.50 -14.89
N THR A 421 -1.31 -5.98 -14.48
CA THR A 421 -2.39 -5.15 -13.91
C THR A 421 -2.78 -5.73 -12.57
N TYR A 422 -2.97 -4.87 -11.58
CA TYR A 422 -3.37 -5.28 -10.24
C TYR A 422 -4.31 -4.24 -9.63
N ALA A 423 -5.07 -4.65 -8.61
CA ALA A 423 -5.87 -3.72 -7.82
C ALA A 423 -5.05 -3.18 -6.64
N GLY A 424 -4.44 -2.01 -6.78
CA GLY A 424 -3.65 -1.39 -5.71
C GLY A 424 -4.47 -0.95 -4.52
N GLU A 425 -5.79 -0.80 -4.71
CA GLU A 425 -6.72 -0.58 -3.62
C GLU A 425 -8.09 -1.20 -3.88
N TYR A 426 -8.64 -1.88 -2.86
CA TYR A 426 -10.02 -2.33 -2.80
C TYR A 426 -10.41 -2.55 -1.33
N SER A 427 -11.70 -2.61 -0.99
CA SER A 427 -12.15 -2.87 0.39
C SER A 427 -13.46 -3.65 0.44
N ASN A 428 -13.95 -3.95 1.64
CA ASN A 428 -15.31 -4.47 1.83
C ASN A 428 -16.37 -3.36 1.86
N GLY A 429 -15.99 -2.11 1.55
CA GLY A 429 -16.86 -0.95 1.46
C GLY A 429 -17.83 -1.08 0.30
N TRP A 430 -18.91 -1.83 0.51
CA TRP A 430 -20.04 -1.89 -0.42
C TRP A 430 -20.94 -0.65 -0.31
N ASN A 431 -20.81 0.09 0.79
CA ASN A 431 -21.37 1.41 1.03
C ASN A 431 -20.31 2.40 1.54
N ASP A 432 -20.68 3.67 1.67
CA ASP A 432 -19.81 4.73 2.19
C ASP A 432 -20.03 5.06 3.67
N CYS A 433 -20.44 4.07 4.47
CA CYS A 433 -20.49 4.22 5.91
C CYS A 433 -19.09 4.11 6.52
N GLY A 434 -18.73 5.14 7.28
CA GLY A 434 -17.49 5.21 8.04
C GLY A 434 -17.22 6.66 8.48
N THR A 435 -16.76 6.85 9.71
CA THR A 435 -16.42 8.19 10.19
C THR A 435 -15.38 8.83 9.29
N PHE A 436 -15.73 9.97 8.69
CA PHE A 436 -14.89 10.75 7.76
C PHE A 436 -14.48 10.05 6.46
N LEU A 437 -15.11 8.94 6.09
CA LEU A 437 -14.74 8.18 4.88
C LEU A 437 -14.82 9.04 3.61
N ASN A 438 -15.86 9.86 3.49
CA ASN A 438 -16.03 10.82 2.39
C ASN A 438 -15.28 12.16 2.62
N GLY A 439 -14.62 12.33 3.76
CA GLY A 439 -14.08 13.59 4.24
C GLY A 439 -14.78 14.15 5.49
N ILE A 440 -14.06 14.99 6.23
CA ILE A 440 -14.61 15.67 7.42
C ILE A 440 -15.71 16.63 6.99
N GLY A 441 -16.88 16.54 7.63
CA GLY A 441 -18.05 17.36 7.32
C GLY A 441 -18.82 16.97 6.05
N MET A 442 -18.44 15.88 5.37
CA MET A 442 -19.04 15.49 4.08
C MET A 442 -20.23 14.54 4.17
N GLY A 443 -20.54 13.96 5.33
CA GLY A 443 -21.66 13.01 5.47
C GLY A 443 -21.50 11.73 4.64
N THR A 444 -22.61 11.03 4.39
CA THR A 444 -22.67 9.75 3.64
C THR A 444 -23.77 9.77 2.59
N ARG A 445 -23.52 9.13 1.44
CA ARG A 445 -24.55 8.91 0.41
C ARG A 445 -25.57 7.91 0.92
N PHE A 446 -25.14 6.91 1.68
CA PHE A 446 -26.01 5.87 2.24
C PHE A 446 -27.12 6.43 3.15
N GLU A 447 -26.85 7.48 3.93
CA GLU A 447 -27.86 8.15 4.79
C GLU A 447 -28.46 9.40 4.13
N GLY A 448 -28.08 9.71 2.88
CA GLY A 448 -28.57 10.90 2.17
C GLY A 448 -28.09 12.22 2.77
N THR A 449 -26.96 12.22 3.47
CA THR A 449 -26.36 13.42 4.10
C THR A 449 -25.17 13.98 3.30
N PHE A 450 -24.66 13.24 2.32
CA PHE A 450 -23.58 13.70 1.44
C PHE A 450 -24.07 14.79 0.47
N PRO A 451 -23.28 15.87 0.24
CA PRO A 451 -23.65 16.94 -0.68
C PRO A 451 -24.09 16.42 -2.06
N GLY A 452 -25.27 16.85 -2.51
CA GLY A 452 -25.88 16.40 -3.77
C GLY A 452 -26.72 15.12 -3.65
N THR A 453 -26.76 14.48 -2.48
CA THR A 453 -27.66 13.35 -2.17
C THR A 453 -28.71 13.80 -1.15
N SER A 454 -29.94 13.31 -1.27
CA SER A 454 -31.03 13.64 -0.33
C SER A 454 -31.90 12.44 0.05
N THR A 455 -31.68 11.28 -0.57
CA THR A 455 -32.46 10.07 -0.32
C THR A 455 -31.64 9.10 0.53
N ALA A 456 -32.09 8.84 1.74
CA ALA A 456 -31.50 7.81 2.59
C ALA A 456 -31.83 6.42 2.06
N ILE A 457 -30.82 5.55 2.02
CA ILE A 457 -30.91 4.15 1.57
C ILE A 457 -30.84 3.19 2.75
N GLY A 458 -30.17 3.59 3.83
CA GLY A 458 -30.11 2.84 5.09
C GLY A 458 -29.55 3.68 6.24
N ASN A 459 -29.11 2.99 7.30
CA ASN A 459 -28.54 3.59 8.51
C ASN A 459 -27.08 3.15 8.66
N CYS A 460 -26.15 4.09 8.82
CA CYS A 460 -24.74 3.74 8.92
C CYS A 460 -24.37 3.08 10.25
N LEU A 461 -25.18 3.20 11.31
CA LEU A 461 -24.95 2.45 12.54
C LEU A 461 -24.97 0.94 12.33
N ASP A 462 -25.71 0.45 11.34
CA ASP A 462 -25.73 -0.97 10.98
C ASP A 462 -24.38 -1.43 10.40
N TRP A 463 -23.54 -0.51 9.94
CA TRP A 463 -22.27 -0.77 9.25
C TRP A 463 -21.04 -0.20 9.97
N THR A 464 -21.22 0.59 11.03
CA THR A 464 -20.13 1.06 11.89
C THR A 464 -20.09 0.35 13.24
N ASN A 465 -21.23 -0.14 13.74
CA ASN A 465 -21.30 -0.91 15.00
C ASN A 465 -20.97 -2.40 14.78
N TRP A 466 -19.73 -2.69 14.37
CA TRP A 466 -19.29 -4.04 14.04
C TRP A 466 -19.39 -5.04 15.21
N ALA A 467 -19.37 -4.56 16.46
CA ALA A 467 -19.55 -5.39 17.64
C ALA A 467 -20.95 -6.01 17.73
N ALA A 468 -21.95 -5.40 17.09
CA ALA A 468 -23.33 -5.88 17.02
C ALA A 468 -23.61 -6.74 15.78
N TRP A 469 -22.64 -6.93 14.87
CA TRP A 469 -22.84 -7.74 13.67
C TRP A 469 -23.07 -9.21 14.03
N THR A 470 -24.14 -9.77 13.46
CA THR A 470 -24.46 -11.20 13.55
C THR A 470 -23.45 -12.03 12.74
N ASP A 471 -23.40 -13.33 13.02
CA ASP A 471 -22.57 -14.26 12.25
C ASP A 471 -22.96 -14.29 10.77
N ASP A 472 -24.24 -14.10 10.43
CA ASP A 472 -24.72 -14.01 9.04
C ASP A 472 -24.20 -12.75 8.33
N THR A 473 -24.18 -11.60 9.00
CA THR A 473 -23.58 -10.37 8.47
C THR A 473 -22.10 -10.58 8.20
N LYS A 474 -21.36 -11.12 9.18
CA LYS A 474 -19.92 -11.40 9.04
C LYS A 474 -19.64 -12.40 7.92
N ALA A 475 -20.44 -13.46 7.82
CA ALA A 475 -20.34 -14.45 6.75
C ALA A 475 -20.61 -13.85 5.37
N SER A 476 -21.57 -12.92 5.26
CA SER A 476 -21.83 -12.19 4.01
C SER A 476 -20.66 -11.29 3.63
N ILE A 477 -20.06 -10.59 4.60
CA ILE A 477 -18.89 -9.73 4.35
C ILE A 477 -17.70 -10.60 3.93
N LYS A 478 -17.49 -11.75 4.58
CA LYS A 478 -16.46 -12.72 4.17
C LYS A 478 -16.65 -13.21 2.74
N LYS A 479 -17.89 -13.51 2.33
CA LYS A 479 -18.19 -13.90 0.93
C LYS A 479 -17.86 -12.79 -0.06
N PHE A 480 -18.15 -11.54 0.29
CA PHE A 480 -17.79 -10.36 -0.51
C PHE A 480 -16.26 -10.15 -0.58
N ALA A 481 -15.55 -10.41 0.51
CA ALA A 481 -14.09 -10.38 0.52
C ALA A 481 -13.50 -11.47 -0.40
N LEU A 482 -14.00 -12.71 -0.29
CA LEU A 482 -13.56 -13.84 -1.12
C LEU A 482 -13.80 -13.60 -2.61
N SER A 483 -14.99 -13.10 -2.99
CA SER A 483 -15.29 -12.77 -4.38
C SER A 483 -14.42 -11.63 -4.91
N SER A 484 -14.14 -10.61 -4.09
CA SER A 484 -13.24 -9.52 -4.46
C SER A 484 -11.81 -10.02 -4.65
N MET A 485 -11.30 -10.83 -3.73
CA MET A 485 -9.95 -11.40 -3.79
C MET A 485 -9.76 -12.28 -5.03
N ASP A 486 -10.75 -13.09 -5.39
CA ASP A 486 -10.69 -13.95 -6.58
C ASP A 486 -10.81 -13.14 -7.88
N ALA A 487 -11.78 -12.21 -7.93
CA ALA A 487 -12.02 -11.39 -9.12
C ALA A 487 -10.82 -10.49 -9.45
N LEU A 488 -10.12 -9.98 -8.44
CA LEU A 488 -8.98 -9.07 -8.62
C LEU A 488 -7.66 -9.82 -8.81
N SER A 489 -7.54 -11.06 -8.35
CA SER A 489 -6.33 -11.90 -8.40
C SER A 489 -5.11 -11.26 -7.70
N HIS A 490 -4.46 -10.27 -8.33
CA HIS A 490 -3.37 -9.48 -7.78
C HIS A 490 -3.95 -8.23 -7.12
N SER A 491 -3.87 -8.13 -5.80
CA SER A 491 -4.55 -7.03 -5.10
C SER A 491 -3.92 -6.62 -3.77
N PHE A 492 -4.25 -5.40 -3.36
CA PHE A 492 -3.88 -4.81 -2.08
C PHE A 492 -5.13 -4.26 -1.39
N PHE A 493 -5.53 -4.86 -0.27
CA PHE A 493 -6.69 -4.39 0.48
C PHE A 493 -6.40 -3.03 1.15
N TRP A 494 -7.31 -2.07 1.00
CA TRP A 494 -7.28 -0.77 1.67
C TRP A 494 -8.15 -0.83 2.92
N THR A 495 -7.58 -0.91 4.12
CA THR A 495 -6.15 -0.92 4.52
C THR A 495 -5.88 -2.03 5.56
N TRP A 496 -4.63 -2.26 5.94
CA TRP A 496 -4.25 -3.23 6.98
C TRP A 496 -5.04 -3.00 8.27
N LYS A 497 -5.09 -1.75 8.77
CA LYS A 497 -5.85 -1.42 9.97
C LYS A 497 -6.27 0.05 10.02
N ILE A 498 -7.26 0.31 10.85
CA ILE A 498 -7.79 1.65 11.17
C ILE A 498 -7.61 1.90 12.66
N ALA A 499 -7.21 3.11 13.03
CA ALA A 499 -7.09 3.53 14.41
C ALA A 499 -8.47 3.75 15.04
N ASN A 500 -8.53 3.63 16.36
CA ASN A 500 -9.72 4.03 17.10
C ASN A 500 -9.95 5.54 16.96
N SER A 501 -11.23 5.94 16.88
CA SER A 501 -11.61 7.33 17.10
C SER A 501 -11.55 7.69 18.59
N THR A 502 -11.92 8.92 18.95
CA THR A 502 -12.06 9.35 20.35
C THR A 502 -13.12 8.54 21.11
N ALA A 503 -14.00 7.81 20.42
CA ALA A 503 -14.93 6.86 21.03
C ALA A 503 -14.26 5.54 21.46
N GLY A 504 -12.98 5.33 21.14
CA GLY A 504 -12.23 4.13 21.53
C GLY A 504 -12.55 2.89 20.68
N THR A 505 -13.16 3.06 19.52
CA THR A 505 -13.49 1.97 18.59
C THR A 505 -13.14 2.35 17.14
N VAL A 506 -12.98 1.34 16.29
CA VAL A 506 -12.87 1.49 14.83
C VAL A 506 -14.25 1.80 14.26
N GLU A 507 -14.39 2.97 13.63
CA GLU A 507 -15.67 3.45 13.08
C GLU A 507 -15.78 3.30 11.55
N SER A 508 -14.80 2.66 10.90
CA SER A 508 -14.82 2.33 9.46
C SER A 508 -14.48 0.84 9.25
N PRO A 509 -15.20 -0.12 9.88
CA PRO A 509 -14.78 -1.52 10.00
C PRO A 509 -14.68 -2.28 8.67
N LEU A 510 -15.42 -1.87 7.63
CA LEU A 510 -15.34 -2.47 6.28
C LEU A 510 -14.00 -2.21 5.56
N TRP A 511 -13.19 -1.32 6.12
CA TRP A 511 -11.90 -0.88 5.57
C TRP A 511 -10.70 -1.36 6.40
N SER A 512 -10.90 -2.24 7.38
CA SER A 512 -9.85 -2.76 8.26
C SER A 512 -9.67 -4.26 8.07
N TYR A 513 -8.58 -4.67 7.40
CA TYR A 513 -8.24 -6.07 7.18
C TYR A 513 -8.00 -6.81 8.50
N GLN A 514 -7.21 -6.20 9.39
CA GLN A 514 -6.84 -6.75 10.70
C GLN A 514 -8.06 -6.98 11.59
N LEU A 515 -8.97 -6.01 11.67
CA LEU A 515 -10.20 -6.14 12.45
C LEU A 515 -11.08 -7.28 11.89
N GLY A 516 -11.15 -7.39 10.56
CA GLY A 516 -11.89 -8.47 9.91
C GLY A 516 -11.33 -9.85 10.12
N LEU A 517 -10.00 -9.99 10.22
CA LEU A 517 -9.37 -11.24 10.64
C LEU A 517 -9.70 -11.58 12.09
N GLN A 518 -9.58 -10.61 12.99
CA GLN A 518 -9.80 -10.80 14.43
C GLN A 518 -11.23 -11.20 14.77
N HIS A 519 -12.21 -10.72 13.99
CA HIS A 519 -13.63 -10.87 14.30
C HIS A 519 -14.44 -11.66 13.26
N GLY A 520 -13.79 -12.22 12.23
CA GLY A 520 -14.33 -13.32 11.43
C GLY A 520 -15.04 -12.94 10.12
N TRP A 521 -14.82 -11.75 9.58
CA TRP A 521 -15.34 -11.36 8.24
C TRP A 521 -14.26 -11.25 7.15
N MET A 522 -13.03 -11.65 7.46
CA MET A 522 -11.99 -11.92 6.46
C MET A 522 -11.57 -13.39 6.52
N PRO A 523 -11.15 -14.01 5.40
CA PRO A 523 -10.62 -15.37 5.43
C PRO A 523 -9.28 -15.40 6.17
N THR A 524 -9.09 -16.44 7.00
CA THR A 524 -7.81 -16.66 7.70
C THR A 524 -6.76 -17.26 6.77
N ASP A 525 -7.19 -17.97 5.72
CA ASP A 525 -6.32 -18.38 4.61
C ASP A 525 -6.80 -17.67 3.33
N PRO A 526 -6.01 -16.73 2.77
CA PRO A 526 -6.43 -15.98 1.60
C PRO A 526 -6.59 -16.85 0.34
N ARG A 527 -6.09 -18.10 0.35
CA ARG A 527 -6.30 -19.04 -0.76
C ARG A 527 -7.71 -19.62 -0.79
N GLU A 528 -8.51 -19.45 0.27
CA GLU A 528 -9.96 -19.73 0.25
C GLU A 528 -10.68 -18.99 -0.89
N ALA A 529 -10.14 -17.86 -1.36
CA ALA A 529 -10.70 -17.10 -2.48
C ALA A 529 -10.51 -17.78 -3.84
N VAL A 530 -9.49 -18.62 -4.02
CA VAL A 530 -9.12 -19.13 -5.35
C VAL A 530 -10.25 -19.96 -5.96
N GLY A 531 -10.78 -19.49 -7.09
CA GLY A 531 -11.89 -20.12 -7.82
C GLY A 531 -13.28 -19.81 -7.26
N TYR A 532 -13.40 -18.87 -6.31
CA TYR A 532 -14.68 -18.46 -5.73
C TYR A 532 -15.66 -17.92 -6.80
N CYS A 533 -15.16 -17.17 -7.77
CA CYS A 533 -15.91 -16.65 -8.91
C CYS A 533 -16.15 -17.71 -10.00
N GLY A 534 -15.75 -18.97 -9.79
CA GLY A 534 -15.96 -20.06 -10.74
C GLY A 534 -15.04 -20.01 -11.96
N ASN A 535 -13.94 -19.23 -11.92
CA ASN A 535 -12.99 -19.06 -13.01
C ASN A 535 -13.65 -18.68 -14.35
N THR A 536 -14.63 -17.77 -14.32
CA THR A 536 -15.36 -17.38 -15.53
C THR A 536 -14.52 -16.62 -16.55
N HIS A 537 -13.43 -15.97 -16.11
CA HIS A 537 -12.56 -15.12 -16.95
C HIS A 537 -11.06 -15.35 -16.67
N PRO A 538 -10.52 -16.57 -16.81
CA PRO A 538 -9.21 -16.89 -16.28
C PRO A 538 -8.08 -16.24 -17.12
N PHE A 539 -7.22 -15.45 -16.47
CA PHE A 539 -5.88 -15.15 -17.00
C PHE A 539 -4.92 -16.28 -16.59
N ALA A 540 -4.21 -16.86 -17.56
CA ALA A 540 -3.34 -18.02 -17.32
C ALA A 540 -1.84 -17.69 -17.34
N GLY A 541 -1.47 -16.42 -17.54
CA GLY A 541 -0.08 -16.01 -17.70
C GLY A 541 0.68 -16.75 -18.83
N PRO A 542 1.99 -16.52 -18.94
CA PRO A 542 2.70 -15.38 -18.37
C PRO A 542 2.23 -14.06 -19.03
N ILE A 543 2.65 -12.92 -18.47
CA ILE A 543 2.43 -11.61 -19.09
C ILE A 543 3.08 -11.56 -20.47
N SER A 544 2.38 -10.95 -21.42
CA SER A 544 2.79 -10.79 -22.82
C SER A 544 2.57 -9.34 -23.27
N PRO A 545 3.35 -8.83 -24.25
CA PRO A 545 4.56 -9.43 -24.83
C PRO A 545 5.74 -9.46 -23.84
N PRO A 546 6.80 -10.25 -24.10
CA PRO A 546 7.98 -10.35 -23.21
C PRO A 546 8.63 -9.01 -22.86
N SER A 547 8.50 -7.97 -23.70
CA SER A 547 8.99 -6.63 -23.40
C SER A 547 8.37 -6.05 -22.12
N ARG A 548 7.11 -6.39 -21.81
CA ARG A 548 6.40 -5.92 -20.60
C ARG A 548 7.02 -6.45 -19.31
N THR A 549 7.72 -7.57 -19.35
CA THR A 549 8.41 -8.16 -18.18
C THR A 549 9.92 -7.92 -18.19
N GLY A 550 10.43 -7.09 -19.09
CA GLY A 550 11.86 -6.83 -19.24
C GLY A 550 12.61 -7.86 -20.10
N GLY A 551 11.88 -8.67 -20.87
CA GLY A 551 12.42 -9.59 -21.85
C GLY A 551 12.74 -8.93 -23.20
N VAL A 552 12.74 -9.74 -24.26
CA VAL A 552 13.07 -9.29 -25.62
C VAL A 552 12.16 -8.13 -26.05
N GLY A 553 12.77 -7.05 -26.55
CA GLY A 553 12.08 -5.84 -27.00
C GLY A 553 11.85 -4.79 -25.92
N ALA A 554 12.14 -5.08 -24.65
CA ALA A 554 12.05 -4.10 -23.57
C ALA A 554 12.90 -2.86 -23.84
N GLY A 555 12.34 -1.68 -23.59
CA GLY A 555 12.97 -0.38 -23.84
C GLY A 555 12.96 0.09 -25.30
N THR A 556 12.52 -0.75 -26.24
CA THR A 556 12.34 -0.35 -27.65
C THR A 556 10.92 0.18 -27.84
N ILE A 557 10.66 1.38 -27.30
CA ILE A 557 9.33 1.98 -27.33
C ILE A 557 8.96 2.37 -28.77
N ASP A 558 7.71 2.11 -29.15
CA ASP A 558 7.18 2.47 -30.47
C ASP A 558 7.46 3.96 -30.81
N PRO A 559 8.16 4.26 -31.92
CA PRO A 559 8.53 5.64 -32.26
C PRO A 559 7.35 6.58 -32.50
N THR A 560 6.21 6.06 -32.97
CA THR A 560 4.99 6.87 -33.19
C THR A 560 4.35 7.26 -31.87
N TRP A 561 4.35 6.34 -30.89
CA TRP A 561 3.94 6.64 -29.53
C TRP A 561 4.88 7.68 -28.89
N VAL A 562 6.19 7.50 -29.02
CA VAL A 562 7.19 8.46 -28.50
C VAL A 562 6.95 9.86 -29.08
N ALA A 563 6.79 9.98 -30.41
CA ALA A 563 6.57 11.26 -31.06
C ALA A 563 5.32 12.00 -30.56
N SER A 564 4.33 11.28 -30.02
CA SER A 564 3.10 11.86 -29.47
C SER A 564 3.28 12.46 -28.08
N TYR A 565 4.26 12.00 -27.29
CA TYR A 565 4.38 12.33 -25.87
C TYR A 565 5.79 12.76 -25.42
N SER A 566 6.77 12.82 -26.32
CA SER A 566 8.15 13.19 -25.98
C SER A 566 8.39 14.70 -25.79
N VAL A 567 7.46 15.55 -26.24
CA VAL A 567 7.58 17.01 -26.10
C VAL A 567 7.46 17.40 -24.63
N TRP A 568 8.46 18.11 -24.12
CA TRP A 568 8.54 18.53 -22.72
C TRP A 568 9.00 19.99 -22.61
N PRO A 569 8.22 20.89 -21.97
CA PRO A 569 6.86 20.69 -21.44
C PRO A 569 5.83 20.35 -22.53
N PRO A 570 4.79 19.54 -22.22
CA PRO A 570 3.63 19.40 -23.09
C PRO A 570 2.79 20.70 -23.05
N ALA A 571 1.88 20.83 -24.02
CA ALA A 571 0.94 21.95 -24.04
C ALA A 571 -0.15 21.78 -22.96
N ILE A 572 0.04 22.43 -21.81
CA ILE A 572 -0.94 22.44 -20.71
C ILE A 572 -2.00 23.51 -20.99
N SER A 573 -3.15 23.10 -21.54
CA SER A 573 -4.20 24.01 -22.04
C SER A 573 -4.82 24.93 -20.99
N SER A 574 -4.72 24.58 -19.70
CA SER A 574 -5.26 25.38 -18.59
C SER A 574 -4.47 26.65 -18.30
N ALA A 575 -3.30 26.87 -18.91
CA ALA A 575 -2.47 28.04 -18.65
C ALA A 575 -1.73 28.52 -19.91
N PRO A 576 -1.80 29.82 -20.26
CA PRO A 576 -1.09 30.37 -21.42
C PRO A 576 0.42 30.52 -21.18
N THR A 577 0.82 30.69 -19.90
CA THR A 577 2.22 30.80 -19.48
C THR A 577 2.45 29.82 -18.34
N LEU A 578 3.49 29.01 -18.45
CA LEU A 578 3.88 28.04 -17.45
C LEU A 578 5.11 28.52 -16.68
N ALA A 579 5.09 28.33 -15.37
CA ALA A 579 6.26 28.44 -14.53
C ALA A 579 7.16 27.20 -14.73
N ALA A 580 8.47 27.42 -14.71
CA ALA A 580 9.49 26.39 -14.77
C ALA A 580 10.52 26.62 -13.67
N TYR A 581 11.00 25.53 -13.09
CA TYR A 581 12.18 25.52 -12.23
C TYR A 581 13.45 25.34 -13.07
N ALA A 582 14.58 25.77 -12.50
CA ALA A 582 15.90 25.63 -13.09
C ALA A 582 16.70 24.51 -12.40
N PRO A 583 17.50 23.71 -13.14
CA PRO A 583 18.33 22.66 -12.57
C PRO A 583 19.59 23.25 -11.92
N THR A 584 19.40 23.99 -10.82
CA THR A 584 20.48 24.68 -10.09
C THR A 584 20.56 24.25 -8.63
N GLY A 585 19.68 23.36 -8.18
CA GLY A 585 19.73 22.77 -6.85
C GLY A 585 20.88 21.78 -6.70
N PRO A 586 21.20 21.34 -5.48
CA PRO A 586 22.19 20.28 -5.28
C PRO A 586 21.75 18.98 -5.98
N VAL A 587 22.71 18.07 -6.21
CA VAL A 587 22.37 16.68 -6.57
C VAL A 587 21.58 16.10 -5.39
N PRO A 588 20.34 15.68 -5.61
CA PRO A 588 19.49 15.29 -4.49
C PRO A 588 19.87 13.87 -4.04
N THR A 589 19.68 13.56 -2.75
CA THR A 589 19.89 12.20 -2.21
C THR A 589 19.07 12.02 -0.95
N LEU A 590 18.83 10.77 -0.54
CA LEU A 590 18.16 10.42 0.71
C LEU A 590 19.13 9.73 1.67
N PRO A 591 19.00 9.98 2.98
CA PRO A 591 19.85 9.35 3.97
C PRO A 591 19.63 7.83 3.99
N VAL A 592 20.73 7.08 4.09
CA VAL A 592 20.74 5.62 4.25
C VAL A 592 20.65 5.24 5.75
N PRO A 593 20.10 4.06 6.08
CA PRO A 593 20.12 3.55 7.45
C PRO A 593 21.55 3.30 7.92
N THR A 594 21.80 3.48 9.23
CA THR A 594 23.09 3.15 9.85
C THR A 594 22.98 1.85 10.63
N PHE A 595 23.85 0.89 10.33
CA PHE A 595 23.94 -0.38 11.03
C PHE A 595 25.32 -0.52 11.69
N THR A 596 25.35 -0.67 13.02
CA THR A 596 26.58 -0.90 13.78
C THR A 596 26.93 -2.38 13.78
N LYS A 597 28.20 -2.72 13.55
CA LYS A 597 28.67 -4.10 13.57
C LYS A 597 28.63 -4.66 15.00
N PRO A 598 28.01 -5.83 15.23
CA PRO A 598 28.07 -6.50 16.52
C PRO A 598 29.51 -6.70 16.99
N GLY A 599 29.81 -6.32 18.24
CA GLY A 599 31.14 -6.47 18.83
C GLY A 599 32.17 -5.39 18.44
N ASP A 600 31.83 -4.46 17.54
CA ASP A 600 32.67 -3.31 17.20
C ASP A 600 31.80 -2.05 17.00
N ALA A 601 31.64 -1.27 18.09
CA ALA A 601 30.82 -0.07 18.10
C ALA A 601 31.29 1.04 17.13
N LYS A 602 32.50 0.91 16.55
CA LYS A 602 33.06 1.87 15.60
C LYS A 602 32.93 1.43 14.14
N ALA A 603 32.69 0.14 13.88
CA ALA A 603 32.51 -0.37 12.53
C ALA A 603 31.03 -0.32 12.12
N THR A 604 30.75 0.17 10.91
CA THR A 604 29.41 0.18 10.30
C THR A 604 29.32 -0.77 9.12
N ILE A 605 28.12 -1.25 8.83
CA ILE A 605 27.83 -2.06 7.64
C ILE A 605 27.42 -1.12 6.50
N ALA A 606 27.98 -1.33 5.30
CA ALA A 606 27.74 -0.48 4.14
C ALA A 606 26.30 -0.60 3.64
N ALA A 607 25.49 0.44 3.90
CA ALA A 607 24.07 0.50 3.52
C ALA A 607 23.82 1.08 2.12
N GLY A 608 24.86 1.13 1.30
CA GLY A 608 24.84 1.85 0.02
C GLY A 608 25.09 3.34 0.18
N SER A 609 25.11 4.05 -0.93
CA SER A 609 25.32 5.51 -1.02
C SER A 609 24.00 6.29 -1.02
N GLY A 610 22.87 5.61 -1.21
CA GLY A 610 21.59 6.23 -1.54
C GLY A 610 21.40 6.50 -3.03
N TRP A 611 22.37 6.10 -3.87
CA TRP A 611 22.43 6.46 -5.29
C TRP A 611 22.99 5.32 -6.14
N THR A 612 22.20 4.74 -7.05
CA THR A 612 22.58 3.56 -7.85
C THR A 612 23.42 3.93 -9.08
N ASN A 613 23.09 5.02 -9.76
CA ASN A 613 23.82 5.50 -10.92
C ASN A 613 24.83 6.57 -10.51
N THR A 614 26.05 6.14 -10.20
CA THR A 614 27.14 7.06 -9.83
C THR A 614 27.53 8.07 -10.92
N GLY A 615 27.07 7.87 -12.16
CA GLY A 615 27.27 8.80 -13.28
C GLY A 615 26.19 9.88 -13.39
N ASP A 616 25.07 9.76 -12.66
CA ASP A 616 24.07 10.83 -12.64
C ASP A 616 24.53 11.99 -11.76
N THR A 617 24.88 13.09 -12.41
CA THR A 617 25.24 14.37 -11.78
C THR A 617 24.21 15.46 -12.03
N ALA A 618 23.01 15.13 -12.51
CA ALA A 618 22.00 16.13 -12.84
C ALA A 618 21.47 16.81 -11.56
N LEU A 619 21.44 18.14 -11.61
CA LEU A 619 21.03 19.01 -10.51
C LEU A 619 19.51 19.02 -10.35
N MET A 620 19.04 19.24 -9.13
CA MET A 620 17.60 19.31 -8.83
C MET A 620 16.98 20.59 -9.38
N ASN A 621 15.73 20.49 -9.85
CA ASN A 621 14.93 21.63 -10.29
C ASN A 621 14.42 22.43 -9.09
N VAL A 622 14.88 23.68 -8.97
CA VAL A 622 14.53 24.62 -7.91
C VAL A 622 14.10 25.98 -8.50
N GLY A 623 13.47 26.82 -7.68
CA GLY A 623 13.11 28.18 -8.10
C GLY A 623 14.35 28.99 -8.50
N VAL A 624 14.24 29.77 -9.57
CA VAL A 624 15.29 30.72 -9.97
C VAL A 624 15.51 31.74 -8.84
N SER A 625 16.76 31.87 -8.40
CA SER A 625 17.15 32.81 -7.34
C SER A 625 16.69 34.24 -7.67
N GLY A 626 16.00 34.87 -6.71
CA GLY A 626 15.46 36.23 -6.85
C GLY A 626 14.12 36.32 -7.60
N CYS A 627 13.60 35.21 -8.13
CA CYS A 627 12.27 35.16 -8.73
C CYS A 627 11.21 34.72 -7.71
N GLN A 628 10.07 35.40 -7.70
CA GLN A 628 8.94 35.08 -6.82
C GLN A 628 7.99 34.13 -7.54
N TYR A 629 7.98 32.86 -7.15
CA TYR A 629 7.12 31.88 -7.80
C TYR A 629 5.66 32.02 -7.35
N PRO A 630 4.73 31.71 -8.25
CA PRO A 630 3.34 31.51 -7.86
C PRO A 630 3.20 30.37 -6.84
N SER A 631 2.22 30.45 -5.93
CA SER A 631 1.95 29.33 -5.01
C SER A 631 1.52 28.08 -5.78
N ALA A 632 2.13 26.94 -5.45
CA ALA A 632 1.75 25.63 -5.97
C ALA A 632 0.36 25.19 -5.50
N TRP A 633 -0.21 25.85 -4.50
CA TRP A 633 -1.43 25.42 -3.79
C TRP A 633 -2.60 26.40 -3.98
N ALA A 634 -2.50 27.34 -4.94
CA ALA A 634 -3.52 28.32 -5.27
C ALA A 634 -3.94 28.26 -6.76
N ALA A 635 -5.21 28.59 -7.04
CA ALA A 635 -5.86 28.37 -8.34
C ALA A 635 -5.36 29.27 -9.48
N THR A 636 -4.91 30.50 -9.20
CA THR A 636 -4.58 31.47 -10.27
C THR A 636 -3.57 32.54 -9.83
N PRO A 637 -2.28 32.23 -9.91
CA PRO A 637 -1.26 33.25 -9.76
C PRO A 637 -0.61 33.60 -11.12
N VAL A 638 -0.25 34.88 -11.29
CA VAL A 638 0.46 35.38 -12.48
C VAL A 638 1.90 34.85 -12.45
N VAL A 639 2.32 34.17 -13.52
CA VAL A 639 3.72 33.73 -13.66
C VAL A 639 4.57 34.93 -14.05
N PRO A 640 5.54 35.36 -13.23
CA PRO A 640 6.41 36.46 -13.61
C PRO A 640 7.34 36.04 -14.76
N PRO A 641 7.81 36.99 -15.59
CA PRO A 641 8.71 36.69 -16.70
C PRO A 641 9.97 35.93 -16.28
N CYS A 642 10.50 36.13 -15.07
CA CYS A 642 11.69 35.41 -14.58
C CYS A 642 11.46 33.91 -14.31
N ALA A 643 10.20 33.47 -14.14
CA ALA A 643 9.85 32.09 -13.85
C ALA A 643 9.31 31.34 -15.08
N ALA A 644 9.10 32.00 -16.21
CA ALA A 644 8.44 31.39 -17.36
C ALA A 644 9.33 30.37 -18.09
N VAL A 645 8.75 29.29 -18.64
CA VAL A 645 9.47 28.22 -19.36
C VAL A 645 10.50 28.76 -20.36
N GLY A 646 10.14 29.71 -21.22
CA GLY A 646 11.02 30.21 -22.28
C GLY A 646 12.19 31.06 -21.79
N THR A 647 12.09 31.67 -20.60
CA THR A 647 13.16 32.45 -19.97
C THR A 647 14.05 31.59 -19.09
N VAL A 648 13.48 30.58 -18.42
CA VAL A 648 14.21 29.67 -17.53
C VAL A 648 14.98 28.60 -18.30
N LEU A 649 14.42 28.08 -19.40
CA LEU A 649 15.06 27.03 -20.23
C LEU A 649 15.98 27.59 -21.33
N GLY A 650 16.30 28.89 -21.28
CA GLY A 650 17.27 29.51 -22.17
C GLY A 650 18.66 28.90 -21.95
N ALA A 651 19.04 27.97 -22.83
CA ALA A 651 20.32 27.25 -22.89
C ALA A 651 20.48 26.00 -22.00
N ALA A 652 19.57 25.03 -22.08
CA ALA A 652 19.91 23.60 -22.14
C ALA A 652 18.64 22.75 -22.32
N ALA A 653 18.49 22.11 -23.47
CA ALA A 653 17.64 20.93 -23.55
C ALA A 653 18.30 19.82 -22.70
N VAL A 654 17.50 19.12 -21.90
CA VAL A 654 17.94 17.85 -21.28
C VAL A 654 18.46 16.97 -22.42
N PRO A 655 19.71 16.49 -22.37
CA PRO A 655 20.22 15.62 -23.42
C PRO A 655 19.31 14.39 -23.51
N PRO A 656 18.90 13.95 -24.71
CA PRO A 656 18.28 12.64 -24.83
C PRO A 656 19.24 11.63 -24.22
N ALA A 657 18.72 10.76 -23.35
CA ALA A 657 19.48 9.63 -22.84
C ALA A 657 20.09 8.89 -24.04
N ALA A 658 21.40 8.65 -24.00
CA ALA A 658 22.06 7.87 -25.04
C ALA A 658 21.34 6.52 -25.15
N PRO A 659 21.13 5.98 -26.36
CA PRO A 659 20.53 4.66 -26.52
C PRO A 659 21.33 3.65 -25.68
N VAL A 660 20.65 2.97 -24.76
CA VAL A 660 21.23 1.88 -23.98
C VAL A 660 21.65 0.78 -24.97
N PRO A 661 22.91 0.33 -24.99
CA PRO A 661 23.33 -0.75 -25.86
C PRO A 661 22.50 -2.01 -25.57
N VAL A 662 21.84 -2.54 -26.60
CA VAL A 662 21.16 -3.84 -26.53
C VAL A 662 22.21 -4.92 -26.22
N PRO A 663 22.03 -5.75 -25.19
CA PRO A 663 22.92 -6.89 -24.97
C PRO A 663 22.83 -7.83 -26.17
N THR A 664 23.93 -7.98 -26.89
CA THR A 664 24.04 -8.98 -27.96
C THR A 664 23.91 -10.37 -27.34
N THR A 665 22.87 -11.09 -27.75
CA THR A 665 22.71 -12.50 -27.40
C THR A 665 23.86 -13.29 -28.01
N ASN A 666 24.83 -13.67 -27.16
CA ASN A 666 25.83 -14.69 -27.52
C ASN A 666 25.09 -16.00 -27.77
N THR A 667 24.75 -16.23 -29.03
CA THR A 667 24.09 -17.44 -29.47
C THR A 667 25.17 -18.50 -29.64
N ALA A 668 25.39 -19.28 -28.58
CA ALA A 668 26.20 -20.49 -28.67
C ALA A 668 25.55 -21.42 -29.71
N THR A 669 26.25 -21.62 -30.82
CA THR A 669 25.84 -22.43 -31.95
C THR A 669 25.67 -23.89 -31.51
N ARG A 670 24.43 -24.34 -31.29
CA ARG A 670 24.10 -25.76 -31.27
C ARG A 670 23.66 -26.18 -32.66
N THR A 671 24.55 -26.88 -33.35
CA THR A 671 24.30 -27.60 -34.59
C THR A 671 23.18 -28.60 -34.37
N ARG A 672 22.03 -28.42 -35.05
CA ARG A 672 20.98 -29.43 -35.17
C ARG A 672 20.80 -29.79 -36.64
N THR A 673 21.08 -31.06 -36.91
CA THR A 673 20.99 -31.75 -38.18
C THR A 673 19.58 -31.66 -38.76
N THR A 674 19.50 -31.25 -40.02
CA THR A 674 18.28 -31.21 -40.82
C THR A 674 17.87 -32.62 -41.25
N VAL A 675 16.57 -32.92 -41.15
CA VAL A 675 15.92 -33.96 -41.99
C VAL A 675 14.78 -33.27 -42.71
N ALA A 676 14.87 -33.29 -44.03
CA ALA A 676 13.93 -32.71 -44.97
C ALA A 676 12.72 -33.63 -45.19
N GLY A 677 11.54 -33.02 -45.34
CA GLY A 677 10.34 -33.64 -45.88
C GLY A 677 9.52 -32.57 -46.60
N ALA A 678 9.39 -32.71 -47.91
CA ALA A 678 8.78 -31.78 -48.87
C ALA A 678 7.25 -32.05 -49.02
N VAL A 679 6.39 -31.00 -48.99
CA VAL A 679 5.62 -30.40 -50.14
C VAL A 679 4.24 -31.09 -50.40
N PRO A 680 3.14 -30.48 -50.95
CA PRO A 680 2.74 -29.07 -51.21
C PRO A 680 1.24 -28.65 -50.98
N THR A 681 1.01 -27.31 -51.07
CA THR A 681 -0.06 -26.52 -51.75
C THR A 681 -1.53 -26.37 -51.29
N THR A 682 -1.94 -25.07 -51.33
CA THR A 682 -3.24 -24.43 -51.71
C THR A 682 -4.43 -24.59 -50.77
N THR A 683 -5.15 -23.52 -50.35
CA THR A 683 -6.09 -22.75 -51.21
C THR A 683 -6.60 -21.44 -50.56
N THR A 684 -6.76 -20.41 -51.40
CA THR A 684 -7.77 -19.33 -51.47
C THR A 684 -8.25 -18.54 -50.25
N ALA A 685 -8.09 -17.22 -50.39
CA ALA A 685 -8.84 -16.16 -49.74
C ALA A 685 -10.31 -16.11 -50.20
N THR A 686 -11.20 -15.65 -49.30
CA THR A 686 -12.39 -14.88 -49.69
C THR A 686 -12.70 -13.88 -48.57
N GLU A 687 -12.64 -12.60 -48.91
CA GLU A 687 -13.23 -11.49 -48.15
C GLU A 687 -14.75 -11.64 -48.14
N THR A 688 -15.39 -11.27 -47.03
CA THR A 688 -16.79 -10.83 -47.06
C THR A 688 -16.97 -9.74 -46.02
N THR A 689 -17.17 -8.54 -46.54
CA THR A 689 -17.56 -7.32 -45.85
C THR A 689 -19.04 -7.40 -45.47
N THR A 690 -19.35 -7.25 -44.19
CA THR A 690 -20.69 -6.86 -43.72
C THR A 690 -20.54 -5.73 -42.73
N THR A 691 -20.90 -4.54 -43.21
CA THR A 691 -21.19 -3.33 -42.44
C THR A 691 -22.43 -3.57 -41.58
N ASP A 692 -22.29 -3.45 -40.27
CA ASP A 692 -23.44 -3.27 -39.39
C ASP A 692 -23.26 -2.03 -38.51
N ALA A 693 -24.12 -1.05 -38.77
CA ALA A 693 -24.18 0.22 -38.08
C ALA A 693 -25.06 0.05 -36.83
N LEU A 694 -24.45 0.09 -35.65
CA LEU A 694 -25.18 0.16 -34.39
C LEU A 694 -24.98 1.52 -33.73
N LEU A 695 -26.14 2.19 -33.59
CA LEU A 695 -26.38 3.45 -32.91
C LEU A 695 -25.80 3.45 -31.48
N ARG A 696 -24.91 4.41 -31.20
CA ARG A 696 -24.49 4.77 -29.84
C ARG A 696 -25.54 5.73 -29.23
N PRO A 697 -26.10 5.47 -28.04
CA PRO A 697 -26.80 6.49 -27.30
C PRO A 697 -25.79 7.45 -26.65
N ARG A 698 -26.01 8.76 -26.87
CA ARG A 698 -25.35 9.84 -26.14
C ARG A 698 -25.72 9.74 -24.66
N ILE A 699 -24.74 9.45 -23.80
CA ILE A 699 -24.86 9.71 -22.36
C ILE A 699 -24.31 11.11 -22.12
N THR A 700 -25.21 12.03 -21.76
CA THR A 700 -24.88 13.38 -21.33
C THR A 700 -24.30 13.32 -19.91
N SER A 701 -23.00 13.58 -19.78
CA SER A 701 -22.33 13.81 -18.50
C SER A 701 -22.64 15.21 -17.99
N ALA A 702 -23.43 15.32 -16.93
CA ALA A 702 -23.48 16.53 -16.10
C ALA A 702 -22.22 16.59 -15.21
N PRO A 703 -21.71 17.79 -14.89
CA PRO A 703 -20.44 17.95 -14.18
C PRO A 703 -20.60 17.55 -12.70
N ARG A 704 -19.73 16.65 -12.23
CA ARG A 704 -19.59 16.30 -10.80
C ARG A 704 -18.62 17.29 -10.17
N LEU A 705 -19.04 17.95 -9.10
CA LEU A 705 -18.20 18.71 -8.17
C LEU A 705 -17.63 17.78 -7.12
#